data_AF-A0A660TJA4-F1
#
_entry.id   AF-A0A660TJA4-F1
#
_cell.length_a   1.000
_cell.length_b   1.000
_cell.length_c   1.000
_cell.angle_alpha   90.00
_cell.angle_beta   90.00
_cell.angle_gamma   90.00
#
_symmetry.space_group_name_H-M   'P 1'
#
loop_
_entity.id
_entity.type
_entity.pdbx_description
1 polymer ?
#
loop_
_entity_poly.entity_id
_entity_poly.type
_entity_poly.pdbx_seq_one_letter_code
_entity_poly.pdbx_strand_id
1 'polypeptide(L)'
;MKGRIDVIKKNLEASFSWKPDIDGTEWDVEGLRSLLALSDIRVEVSDSVLEEVLETFAASTEPCESEIIARGIEPLIPTPLLAEITIKELPPDIEAAREDLLKEAPPVEGDIKYGWVEKGSSVGKIISAVNAHAGLNLSREPIPPPELEGEDFRIGENLEIRGENLIALSEGILRVEDYWADLVPCSRHHWSLSGSPEEGGCFLDYTPGNPVLTLPSASDISAAAGRQGFLPEKILSDEEIRSLLASAVNDQVPLHQIPISKNTDGLIKIEINPMNTRADLLLRRKTGNGAPLVLNNIAAKIRQSGLRGLDGPAVKAAIMSFWNGKEASSVITLKEGRLPERGPDKELEFLVPFLEEDEAAPVRERLDFEPQRVRGIVSLKEFPSSAVTRIALVQKEQPLAKLGTAKIGKAGKDLQGKELPGFPGNDPELSIHEGLGWNANVIVAHEEGMLDVGKTPDGITHLRIRPHKDALIQINITEDKIKALVSTRLPVGTGAPVSAERIREEAEKAGVVKGLSNEAINDVVERSLTGEILTECVIAEGLLPMEGNTRLSLEVSGDPGKAPVPVKTGDVIGTIQSGEESGWNVLGEPLMDEKGVMTTGKNIRREDFEENSIRLIAEKGGHLVLSEGTLHIKDLLDFVGDVSMASGNIHYPGRIIIDGSVLSRVMVNGGEGVEVTQVVQAALINSGGDVTIGKGIKGEGKAVIRSQGQLTLGYAEEANLLASGKIVVGKTLMNCRVKCNDILEISGKDGKLIGGVMKLKDGLICRDVGNERGAETVISFGQDYLVENQIEQVQKEIVKIQEFLDKTDEMMEKLEQKGSSGKLIVIRQKKVDALRIMEKKNLKIFLLREKFERHFDSEIKVSGTVWPGVVFESHGRL
;
A
#
# COMPACT_ATOMS: atom_id res chain seq x y z
N MET A 1 -73.69 51.08 50.74
CA MET A 1 -72.68 49.99 50.79
C MET A 1 -73.23 48.61 50.41
N LYS A 2 -72.66 47.95 49.39
CA LYS A 2 -72.90 46.53 49.07
C LYS A 2 -71.55 45.82 48.88
N GLY A 3 -71.06 45.15 49.92
CA GLY A 3 -70.02 44.12 49.82
C GLY A 3 -70.66 42.73 49.83
N ARG A 4 -70.07 41.75 49.14
CA ARG A 4 -70.57 40.36 49.05
C ARG A 4 -69.43 39.37 49.25
N ILE A 5 -69.72 38.24 49.88
CA ILE A 5 -68.82 37.09 49.92
C ILE A 5 -69.34 36.00 49.00
N ASP A 6 -68.45 35.44 48.20
CA ASP A 6 -68.71 34.29 47.33
C ASP A 6 -67.85 33.11 47.77
N VAL A 7 -68.46 31.92 47.81
CA VAL A 7 -67.79 30.69 48.21
C VAL A 7 -67.57 29.80 47.00
N ILE A 8 -66.30 29.41 46.79
CA ILE A 8 -65.80 28.69 45.61
C ILE A 8 -65.08 27.39 46.02
N LYS A 9 -64.72 26.56 45.03
CA LYS A 9 -64.09 25.23 45.21
C LYS A 9 -64.82 24.31 46.21
N LYS A 10 -66.10 24.02 45.98
CA LYS A 10 -66.90 23.13 46.85
C LYS A 10 -66.79 23.50 48.34
N ASN A 11 -66.92 24.79 48.64
CA ASN A 11 -66.87 25.29 50.01
C ASN A 11 -65.47 25.29 50.65
N LEU A 12 -64.37 25.24 49.87
CA LEU A 12 -62.98 25.32 50.39
C LEU A 12 -62.40 26.73 50.39
N GLU A 13 -62.85 27.66 49.56
CA GLU A 13 -62.30 29.03 49.53
C GLU A 13 -63.42 30.08 49.45
N ALA A 14 -63.27 31.20 50.13
CA ALA A 14 -64.24 32.29 50.13
C ALA A 14 -63.56 33.58 49.72
N SER A 15 -64.24 34.37 48.90
CA SER A 15 -63.73 35.64 48.41
C SER A 15 -64.66 36.80 48.70
N PHE A 16 -64.11 37.97 49.04
CA PHE A 16 -64.84 39.22 49.25
C PHE A 16 -64.78 40.10 48.01
N SER A 17 -65.92 40.65 47.62
CA SER A 17 -66.05 41.64 46.54
C SER A 17 -66.81 42.88 47.02
N TRP A 18 -66.43 44.07 46.53
CA TRP A 18 -67.00 45.33 46.99
C TRP A 18 -67.01 46.43 45.91
N LYS A 19 -67.92 47.42 46.08
CA LYS A 19 -68.10 48.58 45.20
C LYS A 19 -68.14 49.92 45.99
N PRO A 20 -67.36 50.95 45.61
CA PRO A 20 -67.32 52.27 46.27
C PRO A 20 -68.66 53.01 46.28
N ASP A 21 -68.96 53.73 47.37
CA ASP A 21 -70.18 54.51 47.60
C ASP A 21 -69.82 55.79 48.38
N ILE A 22 -70.03 56.98 47.78
CA ILE A 22 -69.53 58.27 48.28
C ILE A 22 -70.21 58.70 49.60
N ASP A 23 -71.45 58.26 49.82
CA ASP A 23 -72.22 58.54 51.04
C ASP A 23 -72.23 57.35 52.02
N GLY A 24 -71.39 56.33 51.78
CA GLY A 24 -71.29 55.13 52.62
C GLY A 24 -70.35 55.31 53.81
N THR A 25 -70.60 54.59 54.91
CA THR A 25 -69.58 54.39 55.96
C THR A 25 -68.35 53.64 55.41
N GLU A 26 -67.18 53.75 56.05
CA GLU A 26 -66.02 52.93 55.67
C GLU A 26 -66.20 51.48 56.16
N TRP A 27 -65.66 50.50 55.43
CA TRP A 27 -65.58 49.13 55.93
C TRP A 27 -64.45 49.02 56.94
N ASP A 28 -64.76 48.44 58.09
CA ASP A 28 -63.79 48.04 59.09
C ASP A 28 -63.74 46.51 59.20
N VAL A 29 -62.76 46.03 59.97
CA VAL A 29 -62.53 44.60 60.22
C VAL A 29 -63.77 43.94 60.84
N GLU A 30 -64.51 44.68 61.69
CA GLU A 30 -65.72 44.18 62.35
C GLU A 30 -66.88 43.99 61.36
N GLY A 31 -67.01 44.87 60.37
CA GLY A 31 -67.93 44.74 59.25
C GLY A 31 -67.65 43.50 58.40
N LEU A 32 -66.40 43.26 58.02
CA LEU A 32 -66.00 42.08 57.24
C LEU A 32 -66.20 40.77 58.02
N ARG A 33 -65.84 40.76 59.31
CA ARG A 33 -66.11 39.61 60.21
C ARG A 33 -67.61 39.30 60.29
N SER A 34 -68.43 40.33 60.40
CA SER A 34 -69.89 40.18 60.43
C SER A 34 -70.43 39.59 59.12
N LEU A 35 -69.86 40.00 57.98
CA LEU A 35 -70.25 39.49 56.67
C LEU A 35 -69.79 38.03 56.46
N LEU A 36 -68.58 37.68 56.90
CA LEU A 36 -68.06 36.31 56.93
C LEU A 36 -68.98 35.39 57.75
N ALA A 37 -69.40 35.86 58.94
CA ALA A 37 -70.33 35.14 59.79
C ALA A 37 -71.72 34.96 59.16
N LEU A 38 -72.23 35.99 58.45
CA LEU A 38 -73.49 35.91 57.70
C LEU A 38 -73.43 34.93 56.51
N SER A 39 -72.23 34.63 56.01
CA SER A 39 -72.01 33.74 54.84
C SER A 39 -71.69 32.29 55.24
N ASP A 40 -71.95 31.92 56.50
CA ASP A 40 -71.68 30.60 57.12
C ASP A 40 -70.23 30.11 57.00
N ILE A 41 -69.28 31.05 56.95
CA ILE A 41 -67.84 30.77 57.00
C ILE A 41 -67.42 30.81 58.47
N ARG A 42 -66.96 29.66 58.97
CA ARG A 42 -66.57 29.43 60.37
C ARG A 42 -65.08 29.21 60.54
N VAL A 43 -64.32 29.30 59.45
CA VAL A 43 -62.87 29.40 59.51
C VAL A 43 -62.52 30.77 60.12
N GLU A 44 -61.60 30.74 61.07
CA GLU A 44 -61.16 31.95 61.75
C GLU A 44 -60.17 32.67 60.84
N VAL A 45 -60.53 33.86 60.38
CA VAL A 45 -59.67 34.72 59.55
C VAL A 45 -59.01 35.73 60.48
N SER A 46 -57.68 35.82 60.45
CA SER A 46 -56.94 36.76 61.31
C SER A 46 -57.21 38.21 60.90
N ASP A 47 -57.17 39.12 61.88
CA ASP A 47 -57.39 40.55 61.62
C ASP A 47 -56.41 41.11 60.61
N SER A 48 -55.16 40.63 60.62
CA SER A 48 -54.15 41.04 59.64
C SER A 48 -54.57 40.80 58.18
N VAL A 49 -55.24 39.67 57.91
CA VAL A 49 -55.69 39.34 56.55
C VAL A 49 -56.89 40.21 56.18
N LEU A 50 -57.78 40.49 57.14
CA LEU A 50 -58.93 41.37 56.90
C LEU A 50 -58.50 42.83 56.70
N GLU A 51 -57.52 43.30 57.48
CA GLU A 51 -56.91 44.62 57.33
C GLU A 51 -56.21 44.75 55.97
N GLU A 52 -55.41 43.75 55.57
CA GLU A 52 -54.72 43.76 54.27
C GLU A 52 -55.72 43.82 53.11
N VAL A 53 -56.82 43.07 53.22
CA VAL A 53 -57.92 43.08 52.25
C VAL A 53 -58.60 44.47 52.24
N LEU A 54 -58.86 45.08 53.40
CA LEU A 54 -59.45 46.42 53.50
C LEU A 54 -58.53 47.52 52.97
N GLU A 55 -57.24 47.49 53.26
CA GLU A 55 -56.25 48.43 52.73
C GLU A 55 -56.18 48.34 51.20
N THR A 56 -56.17 47.11 50.67
CA THR A 56 -56.19 46.86 49.23
C THR A 56 -57.43 47.49 48.57
N PHE A 57 -58.59 47.39 49.22
CA PHE A 57 -59.82 48.00 48.71
C PHE A 57 -59.92 49.52 48.96
N ALA A 58 -59.37 50.05 50.04
CA ALA A 58 -59.35 51.49 50.35
C ALA A 58 -58.46 52.29 49.38
N ALA A 59 -57.43 51.66 48.81
CA ALA A 59 -56.57 52.27 47.80
C ALA A 59 -57.21 52.33 46.39
N SER A 60 -58.34 51.65 46.16
CA SER A 60 -58.97 51.52 44.84
C SER A 60 -60.13 52.50 44.64
N THR A 61 -60.10 53.27 43.55
CA THR A 61 -61.21 54.17 43.13
C THR A 61 -62.21 53.51 42.18
N GLU A 62 -61.98 52.24 41.79
CA GLU A 62 -62.85 51.43 40.92
C GLU A 62 -63.44 50.21 41.68
N PRO A 63 -64.59 49.64 41.24
CA PRO A 63 -65.15 48.43 41.85
C PRO A 63 -64.16 47.27 41.70
N CYS A 64 -63.90 46.54 42.79
CA CYS A 64 -62.84 45.54 42.82
C CYS A 64 -63.46 44.13 42.93
N GLU A 65 -63.13 43.24 42.00
CA GLU A 65 -64.02 42.14 41.62
C GLU A 65 -64.01 40.91 42.56
N SER A 66 -62.90 40.53 43.22
CA SER A 66 -62.91 39.62 44.39
C SER A 66 -61.50 39.28 44.92
N GLU A 67 -61.29 39.21 46.24
CA GLU A 67 -60.06 38.75 46.93
C GLU A 67 -60.35 37.55 47.82
N ILE A 68 -59.48 36.53 47.92
CA ILE A 68 -59.72 35.33 48.76
C ILE A 68 -59.41 35.67 50.22
N ILE A 69 -60.44 35.61 51.06
CA ILE A 69 -60.39 36.00 52.48
C ILE A 69 -60.34 34.81 53.42
N ALA A 70 -60.73 33.60 52.99
CA ALA A 70 -60.69 32.39 53.82
C ALA A 70 -60.42 31.14 52.99
N ARG A 71 -59.70 30.16 53.57
CA ARG A 71 -59.44 28.84 52.99
C ARG A 71 -59.70 27.72 54.01
N GLY A 72 -60.26 26.61 53.55
CA GLY A 72 -60.37 25.36 54.29
C GLY A 72 -59.12 24.50 54.17
N ILE A 73 -59.16 23.29 54.74
CA ILE A 73 -58.07 22.31 54.73
C ILE A 73 -58.44 21.19 53.76
N GLU A 74 -57.60 20.90 52.76
CA GLU A 74 -57.83 19.79 51.83
C GLU A 74 -57.63 18.42 52.50
N PRO A 75 -58.37 17.38 52.10
CA PRO A 75 -58.14 16.01 52.61
C PRO A 75 -56.79 15.46 52.13
N LEU A 76 -56.12 14.69 52.99
CA LEU A 76 -54.89 14.00 52.64
C LEU A 76 -55.23 12.71 51.87
N ILE A 77 -54.65 12.56 50.66
CA ILE A 77 -54.87 11.42 49.78
C ILE A 77 -54.10 10.21 50.33
N PRO A 78 -54.76 9.05 50.56
CA PRO A 78 -54.05 7.85 51.00
C PRO A 78 -53.13 7.29 49.92
N THR A 79 -52.02 6.67 50.32
CA THR A 79 -51.10 5.93 49.42
C THR A 79 -50.86 4.52 49.94
N PRO A 80 -50.69 3.52 49.06
CA PRO A 80 -50.50 2.14 49.49
C PRO A 80 -49.09 1.93 50.04
N LEU A 81 -48.88 0.82 50.76
CA LEU A 81 -47.55 0.34 51.13
C LEU A 81 -46.83 -0.13 49.86
N LEU A 82 -45.65 0.41 49.56
CA LEU A 82 -44.86 0.01 48.38
C LEU A 82 -43.48 -0.50 48.80
N ALA A 83 -42.81 -1.25 47.93
CA ALA A 83 -41.44 -1.68 48.13
C ALA A 83 -40.56 -1.37 46.92
N GLU A 84 -39.40 -0.76 47.16
CA GLU A 84 -38.34 -0.61 46.17
C GLU A 84 -37.32 -1.73 46.35
N ILE A 85 -37.43 -2.76 45.51
CA ILE A 85 -36.58 -3.96 45.59
C ILE A 85 -35.41 -3.89 44.63
N THR A 86 -34.22 -4.20 45.14
CA THR A 86 -32.98 -4.31 44.35
C THR A 86 -32.70 -5.77 44.04
N ILE A 87 -32.72 -6.11 42.75
CA ILE A 87 -32.48 -7.48 42.28
C ILE A 87 -31.02 -7.64 41.88
N LYS A 88 -30.31 -8.55 42.55
CA LYS A 88 -28.96 -8.97 42.17
C LYS A 88 -29.04 -10.18 41.24
N GLU A 89 -28.15 -10.28 40.27
CA GLU A 89 -28.10 -11.41 39.33
C GLU A 89 -27.91 -12.76 40.04
N LEU A 90 -28.50 -13.81 39.48
CA LEU A 90 -28.33 -15.17 39.96
C LEU A 90 -26.92 -15.69 39.65
N PRO A 91 -26.20 -16.32 40.61
CA PRO A 91 -24.97 -17.02 40.33
C PRO A 91 -25.16 -18.04 39.20
N PRO A 92 -24.15 -18.28 38.33
CA PRO A 92 -24.31 -19.14 37.16
C PRO A 92 -24.78 -20.56 37.46
N ASP A 93 -24.33 -21.13 38.58
CA ASP A 93 -24.75 -22.45 39.08
C ASP A 93 -26.22 -22.48 39.51
N ILE A 94 -26.71 -21.38 40.08
CA ILE A 94 -28.11 -21.22 40.49
C ILE A 94 -29.00 -20.96 39.28
N GLU A 95 -28.58 -20.10 38.34
CA GLU A 95 -29.31 -19.81 37.11
C GLU A 95 -29.49 -21.08 36.26
N ALA A 96 -28.44 -21.90 36.14
CA ALA A 96 -28.50 -23.17 35.41
C ALA A 96 -29.46 -24.20 36.03
N ALA A 97 -29.61 -24.19 37.35
CA ALA A 97 -30.49 -25.10 38.09
C ALA A 97 -31.83 -24.44 38.49
N ARG A 98 -32.11 -23.21 38.03
CA ARG A 98 -33.21 -22.38 38.53
C ARG A 98 -34.56 -23.08 38.44
N GLU A 99 -34.86 -23.69 37.29
CA GLU A 99 -36.12 -24.40 37.09
C GLU A 99 -36.28 -25.56 38.07
N ASP A 100 -35.22 -26.35 38.28
CA ASP A 100 -35.25 -27.50 39.19
C ASP A 100 -35.37 -27.07 40.66
N LEU A 101 -34.71 -25.98 41.05
CA LEU A 101 -34.78 -25.41 42.40
C LEU A 101 -36.15 -24.80 42.73
N LEU A 102 -36.85 -24.29 41.72
CA LEU A 102 -38.17 -23.67 41.87
C LEU A 102 -39.34 -24.65 41.73
N LYS A 103 -39.10 -25.94 41.43
CA LYS A 103 -40.17 -26.95 41.25
C LYS A 103 -41.11 -27.10 42.43
N GLU A 104 -40.58 -26.98 43.65
CA GLU A 104 -41.36 -27.11 44.89
C GLU A 104 -41.85 -25.76 45.42
N ALA A 105 -41.45 -24.65 44.79
CA ALA A 105 -41.90 -23.32 45.19
C ALA A 105 -43.37 -23.10 44.75
N PRO A 106 -44.16 -22.30 45.49
CA PRO A 106 -45.52 -21.95 45.10
C PRO A 106 -45.57 -21.40 43.67
N PRO A 107 -46.52 -21.83 42.82
CA PRO A 107 -46.68 -21.27 41.50
C PRO A 107 -47.10 -19.80 41.61
N VAL A 108 -46.51 -18.96 40.77
CA VAL A 108 -46.81 -17.53 40.71
C VAL A 108 -47.12 -17.20 39.25
N GLU A 109 -48.22 -16.48 39.01
CA GLU A 109 -48.66 -16.04 37.69
C GLU A 109 -48.15 -14.61 37.45
N GLY A 110 -47.50 -14.34 36.31
CA GLY A 110 -47.01 -12.99 35.96
C GLY A 110 -45.54 -12.94 35.52
N ASP A 111 -45.07 -11.73 35.23
CA ASP A 111 -43.68 -11.46 34.83
C ASP A 111 -42.76 -11.33 36.08
N ILE A 112 -42.34 -12.48 36.59
CA ILE A 112 -41.52 -12.56 37.80
C ILE A 112 -40.06 -12.27 37.49
N LYS A 113 -39.45 -11.40 38.29
CA LYS A 113 -38.01 -11.15 38.27
C LYS A 113 -37.32 -11.99 39.33
N TYR A 114 -36.15 -12.54 38.98
CA TYR A 114 -35.37 -13.41 39.87
C TYR A 114 -34.05 -12.77 40.25
N GLY A 115 -33.64 -12.94 41.51
CA GLY A 115 -32.32 -12.51 41.96
C GLY A 115 -31.75 -13.35 43.09
N TRP A 116 -30.46 -13.19 43.36
CA TRP A 116 -29.78 -13.86 44.45
C TRP A 116 -29.66 -13.00 45.69
N VAL A 117 -29.92 -13.61 46.84
CA VAL A 117 -29.86 -12.92 48.12
C VAL A 117 -29.13 -13.78 49.13
N GLU A 118 -28.24 -13.14 49.89
CA GLU A 118 -27.56 -13.74 51.02
C GLU A 118 -28.36 -13.51 52.31
N LYS A 119 -28.29 -14.48 53.22
CA LYS A 119 -28.96 -14.39 54.51
C LYS A 119 -28.59 -13.12 55.27
N GLY A 120 -29.60 -12.39 55.74
CA GLY A 120 -29.46 -11.16 56.52
C GLY A 120 -29.22 -9.90 55.70
N SER A 121 -29.14 -10.00 54.37
CA SER A 121 -28.99 -8.83 53.51
C SER A 121 -30.34 -8.10 53.28
N SER A 122 -30.27 -6.79 53.08
CA SER A 122 -31.43 -5.97 52.69
C SER A 122 -31.70 -6.18 51.20
N VAL A 123 -32.92 -6.61 50.88
CA VAL A 123 -33.40 -6.82 49.50
C VAL A 123 -34.05 -5.56 48.91
N GLY A 124 -34.45 -4.62 49.76
CA GLY A 124 -35.16 -3.41 49.32
C GLY A 124 -35.60 -2.53 50.47
N LYS A 125 -36.25 -1.42 50.13
CA LYS A 125 -36.85 -0.50 51.11
C LYS A 125 -38.37 -0.49 51.03
N ILE A 126 -39.01 -0.38 52.18
CA ILE A 126 -40.45 -0.23 52.30
C ILE A 126 -40.82 1.25 52.36
N ILE A 127 -41.70 1.68 51.46
CA ILE A 127 -42.31 3.01 51.46
C ILE A 127 -43.62 2.88 52.23
N SER A 128 -43.71 3.56 53.37
CA SER A 128 -44.86 3.47 54.28
C SER A 128 -46.14 4.04 53.64
N ALA A 129 -47.26 3.37 53.86
CA ALA A 129 -48.57 3.87 53.47
C ALA A 129 -48.91 5.18 54.21
N VAL A 130 -49.54 6.12 53.52
CA VAL A 130 -50.04 7.36 54.13
C VAL A 130 -51.52 7.17 54.45
N ASN A 131 -51.89 7.31 55.73
CA ASN A 131 -53.27 7.21 56.16
C ASN A 131 -54.08 8.44 55.77
N ALA A 132 -55.22 8.22 55.11
CA ALA A 132 -56.14 9.28 54.72
C ALA A 132 -56.70 10.03 55.94
N HIS A 133 -56.80 11.35 55.85
CA HIS A 133 -57.53 12.15 56.83
C HIS A 133 -58.47 13.12 56.11
N ALA A 134 -59.66 13.30 56.68
CA ALA A 134 -60.65 14.20 56.13
C ALA A 134 -60.16 15.66 56.19
N GLY A 135 -60.41 16.40 55.11
CA GLY A 135 -60.23 17.84 55.07
C GLY A 135 -61.35 18.55 55.82
N LEU A 136 -61.29 19.87 55.93
CA LEU A 136 -62.35 20.69 56.49
C LEU A 136 -62.71 21.81 55.52
N ASN A 137 -63.99 21.92 55.18
CA ASN A 137 -64.49 23.03 54.36
C ASN A 137 -64.53 24.34 55.20
N LEU A 138 -64.90 25.46 54.57
CA LEU A 138 -64.99 26.79 55.19
C LEU A 138 -66.00 26.90 56.34
N SER A 139 -66.97 25.99 56.37
CA SER A 139 -67.97 25.89 57.46
C SER A 139 -67.50 24.94 58.58
N ARG A 140 -66.27 24.43 58.50
CA ARG A 140 -65.66 23.38 59.36
C ARG A 140 -66.36 22.02 59.28
N GLU A 141 -67.02 21.72 58.17
CA GLU A 141 -67.57 20.38 57.91
C GLU A 141 -66.50 19.49 57.25
N PRO A 142 -66.44 18.20 57.61
CA PRO A 142 -65.43 17.29 57.09
C PRO A 142 -65.63 16.95 55.61
N ILE A 143 -64.55 16.99 54.83
CA ILE A 143 -64.48 16.54 53.44
C ILE A 143 -63.82 15.14 53.46
N PRO A 144 -64.54 14.07 53.10
CA PRO A 144 -63.96 12.72 53.11
C PRO A 144 -62.81 12.62 52.09
N PRO A 145 -61.73 11.91 52.42
CA PRO A 145 -60.63 11.68 51.48
C PRO A 145 -61.07 10.73 50.34
N PRO A 146 -60.43 10.81 49.16
CA PRO A 146 -60.69 9.88 48.06
C PRO A 146 -60.30 8.43 48.43
N GLU A 147 -60.87 7.45 47.72
CA GLU A 147 -60.51 6.03 47.88
C GLU A 147 -59.05 5.78 47.48
N LEU A 148 -58.40 4.81 48.13
CA LEU A 148 -57.03 4.40 47.84
C LEU A 148 -56.96 3.77 46.44
N GLU A 149 -56.11 4.31 45.56
CA GLU A 149 -55.77 3.69 44.28
C GLU A 149 -54.53 2.78 44.46
N GLY A 150 -54.65 1.48 44.17
CA GLY A 150 -53.57 0.49 44.21
C GLY A 150 -53.68 -0.56 45.32
N GLU A 151 -52.83 -1.60 45.26
CA GLU A 151 -52.73 -2.65 46.28
C GLU A 151 -51.48 -2.49 47.14
N ASP A 152 -51.56 -2.90 48.41
CA ASP A 152 -50.41 -2.93 49.32
C ASP A 152 -49.41 -4.03 48.90
N PHE A 153 -48.12 -3.71 49.01
CA PHE A 153 -47.04 -4.64 48.76
C PHE A 153 -47.06 -5.81 49.76
N ARG A 154 -47.16 -7.03 49.24
CA ARG A 154 -47.24 -8.27 50.02
C ARG A 154 -45.87 -8.90 50.19
N ILE A 155 -45.55 -9.30 51.40
CA ILE A 155 -44.27 -9.94 51.72
C ILE A 155 -44.52 -11.43 51.91
N GLY A 156 -43.88 -12.25 51.08
CA GLY A 156 -43.92 -13.70 51.15
C GLY A 156 -42.89 -14.30 52.09
N GLU A 157 -42.71 -15.60 51.99
CA GLU A 157 -41.87 -16.36 52.93
C GLU A 157 -40.38 -15.98 52.84
N ASN A 158 -39.69 -16.11 53.97
CA ASN A 158 -38.26 -15.84 54.15
C ASN A 158 -37.82 -14.38 53.93
N LEU A 159 -38.76 -13.43 53.94
CA LEU A 159 -38.51 -11.98 53.98
C LEU A 159 -39.15 -11.35 55.23
N GLU A 160 -38.51 -10.33 55.80
CA GLU A 160 -39.00 -9.63 57.00
C GLU A 160 -38.74 -8.12 56.89
N ILE A 161 -39.73 -7.28 57.26
CA ILE A 161 -39.50 -5.84 57.40
C ILE A 161 -38.80 -5.57 58.73
N ARG A 162 -37.64 -4.91 58.69
CA ARG A 162 -37.01 -4.31 59.88
C ARG A 162 -36.73 -2.83 59.66
N GLY A 163 -37.53 -1.99 60.30
CA GLY A 163 -37.52 -0.54 60.07
C GLY A 163 -38.04 -0.25 58.66
N GLU A 164 -37.25 0.48 57.86
CA GLU A 164 -37.56 0.77 56.45
C GLU A 164 -37.00 -0.27 55.47
N ASN A 165 -36.34 -1.34 55.94
CA ASN A 165 -35.67 -2.31 55.08
C ASN A 165 -36.43 -3.65 55.05
N LEU A 166 -36.51 -4.24 53.87
CA LEU A 166 -36.93 -5.63 53.68
C LEU A 166 -35.69 -6.51 53.71
N ILE A 167 -35.62 -7.47 54.64
CA ILE A 167 -34.43 -8.28 54.94
C ILE A 167 -34.69 -9.74 54.65
N ALA A 168 -33.71 -10.43 54.06
CA ALA A 168 -33.77 -11.87 53.84
C ALA A 168 -33.42 -12.69 55.09
N LEU A 169 -34.25 -13.68 55.40
CA LEU A 169 -34.07 -14.58 56.55
C LEU A 169 -33.21 -15.82 56.24
N SER A 170 -33.11 -16.17 54.97
CA SER A 170 -32.28 -17.26 54.43
C SER A 170 -31.45 -16.75 53.25
N GLU A 171 -30.52 -17.57 52.77
CA GLU A 171 -29.90 -17.36 51.46
C GLU A 171 -30.73 -18.10 50.40
N GLY A 172 -30.85 -17.55 49.19
CA GLY A 172 -31.65 -18.19 48.15
C GLY A 172 -32.05 -17.29 46.98
N ILE A 173 -33.06 -17.77 46.23
CA ILE A 173 -33.61 -17.13 45.04
C ILE A 173 -34.77 -16.21 45.43
N LEU A 174 -34.57 -14.91 45.31
CA LEU A 174 -35.59 -13.88 45.48
C LEU A 174 -36.47 -13.84 44.23
N ARG A 175 -37.79 -13.92 44.41
CA ARG A 175 -38.80 -13.73 43.37
C ARG A 175 -39.53 -12.42 43.62
N VAL A 176 -39.65 -11.59 42.60
CA VAL A 176 -40.20 -10.23 42.72
C VAL A 176 -41.19 -9.97 41.61
N GLU A 177 -42.35 -9.45 41.99
CA GLU A 177 -43.39 -8.90 41.12
C GLU A 177 -43.69 -7.45 41.54
N ASP A 178 -44.65 -6.78 40.90
CA ASP A 178 -44.95 -5.36 41.13
C ASP A 178 -45.44 -5.08 42.57
N TYR A 179 -46.19 -6.02 43.17
CA TYR A 179 -46.79 -5.86 44.51
C TYR A 179 -46.48 -7.03 45.44
N TRP A 180 -45.48 -7.85 45.14
CA TRP A 180 -45.11 -8.98 45.98
C TRP A 180 -43.65 -9.41 45.81
N ALA A 181 -43.06 -9.93 46.89
CA ALA A 181 -41.80 -10.66 46.80
C ALA A 181 -41.70 -11.78 47.84
N ASP A 182 -41.03 -12.87 47.50
CA ASP A 182 -40.63 -13.93 48.43
C ASP A 182 -39.22 -14.45 48.13
N LEU A 183 -38.73 -15.32 49.01
CA LEU A 183 -37.40 -15.89 48.90
C LEU A 183 -37.45 -17.41 49.06
N VAL A 184 -37.01 -18.13 48.02
CA VAL A 184 -36.90 -19.59 48.02
C VAL A 184 -35.52 -19.98 48.54
N PRO A 185 -35.40 -20.62 49.72
CA PRO A 185 -34.11 -20.92 50.34
C PRO A 185 -33.29 -21.89 49.49
N CYS A 186 -32.01 -21.59 49.26
CA CYS A 186 -31.08 -22.47 48.57
C CYS A 186 -29.65 -22.19 49.05
N SER A 187 -28.95 -23.22 49.52
CA SER A 187 -27.54 -23.13 49.92
C SER A 187 -26.62 -23.63 48.80
N ARG A 188 -25.52 -22.92 48.56
CA ARG A 188 -24.50 -23.31 47.56
C ARG A 188 -23.46 -24.25 48.17
N HIS A 189 -22.81 -25.05 47.32
CA HIS A 189 -21.64 -25.83 47.72
C HIS A 189 -20.48 -24.89 48.09
N HIS A 190 -19.86 -25.11 49.25
CA HIS A 190 -18.70 -24.33 49.69
C HIS A 190 -17.50 -25.24 49.90
N TRP A 191 -16.33 -24.83 49.39
CA TRP A 191 -15.08 -25.56 49.63
C TRP A 191 -13.93 -24.60 49.89
N SER A 192 -12.96 -25.08 50.67
CA SER A 192 -11.69 -24.40 50.91
C SER A 192 -10.55 -25.40 51.02
N LEU A 193 -9.35 -24.93 50.67
CA LEU A 193 -8.13 -25.71 50.81
C LEU A 193 -7.25 -25.13 51.91
N SER A 194 -6.74 -26.01 52.76
CA SER A 194 -5.78 -25.68 53.80
C SER A 194 -4.51 -26.51 53.68
N GLY A 195 -3.42 -26.02 54.28
CA GLY A 195 -2.10 -26.65 54.23
C GLY A 195 -1.19 -26.06 53.14
N SER A 196 0.09 -26.40 53.23
CA SER A 196 1.11 -25.95 52.29
C SER A 196 2.08 -27.09 51.95
N PRO A 197 2.80 -26.99 50.82
CA PRO A 197 3.85 -27.94 50.49
C PRO A 197 4.92 -28.02 51.59
N GLU A 198 5.11 -26.93 52.34
CA GLU A 198 6.07 -26.80 53.44
C GLU A 198 5.56 -27.35 54.77
N GLU A 199 4.24 -27.52 54.96
CA GLU A 199 3.63 -27.90 56.26
C GLU A 199 3.04 -29.32 56.29
N GLY A 200 3.14 -30.08 55.18
CA GLY A 200 2.96 -31.54 55.23
C GLY A 200 1.75 -32.13 54.48
N GLY A 201 1.05 -31.36 53.66
CA GLY A 201 -0.01 -31.85 52.77
C GLY A 201 -1.07 -30.80 52.42
N CYS A 202 -1.91 -31.11 51.44
CA CYS A 202 -3.08 -30.29 51.06
C CYS A 202 -4.35 -30.97 51.57
N PHE A 203 -5.21 -30.21 52.25
CA PHE A 203 -6.43 -30.70 52.88
C PHE A 203 -7.66 -29.95 52.36
N LEU A 204 -8.74 -30.68 52.11
CA LEU A 204 -10.01 -30.17 51.61
C LEU A 204 -11.05 -30.12 52.73
N ASP A 205 -11.61 -28.93 52.93
CA ASP A 205 -12.84 -28.71 53.68
C ASP A 205 -13.97 -28.46 52.67
N TYR A 206 -15.08 -29.18 52.80
CA TYR A 206 -16.22 -29.10 51.88
C TYR A 206 -17.54 -29.18 52.62
N THR A 207 -18.39 -28.17 52.42
CA THR A 207 -19.76 -28.12 52.92
C THR A 207 -20.72 -28.34 51.76
N PRO A 208 -21.49 -29.45 51.73
CA PRO A 208 -22.48 -29.70 50.69
C PRO A 208 -23.64 -28.70 50.79
N GLY A 209 -24.01 -28.08 49.67
CA GLY A 209 -25.23 -27.31 49.50
C GLY A 209 -26.37 -28.17 48.91
N ASN A 210 -27.30 -27.52 48.21
CA ASN A 210 -28.45 -28.19 47.61
C ASN A 210 -28.00 -29.27 46.58
N PRO A 211 -28.46 -30.54 46.68
CA PRO A 211 -28.06 -31.64 45.79
C PRO A 211 -28.34 -31.44 44.30
N VAL A 212 -29.28 -30.56 43.95
CA VAL A 212 -29.64 -30.26 42.55
C VAL A 212 -28.55 -29.43 41.86
N LEU A 213 -27.72 -28.73 42.64
CA LEU A 213 -26.65 -27.90 42.11
C LEU A 213 -25.52 -28.75 41.52
N THR A 214 -24.83 -28.17 40.55
CA THR A 214 -23.63 -28.80 39.99
C THR A 214 -22.51 -28.85 41.05
N LEU A 215 -21.88 -30.02 41.16
CA LEU A 215 -20.73 -30.19 42.04
C LEU A 215 -19.59 -29.24 41.63
N PRO A 216 -18.79 -28.73 42.60
CA PRO A 216 -17.58 -28.00 42.27
C PRO A 216 -16.66 -28.80 41.34
N SER A 217 -16.03 -28.11 40.39
CA SER A 217 -15.09 -28.72 39.47
C SER A 217 -13.88 -29.30 40.22
N ALA A 218 -13.67 -30.61 40.10
CA ALA A 218 -12.50 -31.26 40.67
C ALA A 218 -11.19 -30.68 40.10
N SER A 219 -11.17 -30.32 38.82
CA SER A 219 -10.04 -29.65 38.18
C SER A 219 -9.75 -28.27 38.80
N ASP A 220 -10.77 -27.54 39.25
CA ASP A 220 -10.57 -26.23 39.89
C ASP A 220 -9.98 -26.37 41.29
N ILE A 221 -10.37 -27.42 42.02
CA ILE A 221 -9.78 -27.77 43.32
C ILE A 221 -8.31 -28.20 43.11
N SER A 222 -8.03 -29.05 42.13
CA SER A 222 -6.68 -29.43 41.73
C SER A 222 -5.83 -28.22 41.34
N ALA A 223 -6.38 -27.29 40.56
CA ALA A 223 -5.70 -26.06 40.15
C ALA A 223 -5.48 -25.09 41.33
N ALA A 224 -6.42 -25.02 42.28
CA ALA A 224 -6.28 -24.21 43.49
C ALA A 224 -5.17 -24.74 44.41
N ALA A 225 -5.07 -26.06 44.56
CA ALA A 225 -3.92 -26.69 45.21
C ALA A 225 -2.61 -26.41 44.45
N GLY A 226 -2.66 -26.41 43.11
CA GLY A 226 -1.57 -25.94 42.25
C GLY A 226 -1.09 -24.53 42.58
N ARG A 227 -2.02 -23.58 42.76
CA ARG A 227 -1.72 -22.20 43.16
C ARG A 227 -1.14 -22.09 44.58
N GLN A 228 -1.45 -23.03 45.47
CA GLN A 228 -0.81 -23.16 46.79
C GLN A 228 0.57 -23.84 46.74
N GLY A 229 1.08 -24.17 45.54
CA GLY A 229 2.42 -24.72 45.31
C GLY A 229 2.49 -26.24 45.26
N PHE A 230 1.37 -26.94 45.26
CA PHE A 230 1.34 -28.40 45.13
C PHE A 230 1.42 -28.82 43.66
N LEU A 231 2.30 -29.75 43.32
CA LEU A 231 2.41 -30.25 41.95
C LEU A 231 1.16 -31.09 41.57
N PRO A 232 0.59 -30.93 40.36
CA PRO A 232 -0.61 -31.66 39.93
C PRO A 232 -0.49 -33.18 40.07
N GLU A 233 0.68 -33.74 39.78
CA GLU A 233 0.98 -35.18 39.90
C GLU A 233 0.95 -35.70 41.36
N LYS A 234 1.07 -34.81 42.34
CA LYS A 234 1.05 -35.11 43.79
C LYS A 234 -0.32 -34.92 44.42
N ILE A 235 -1.32 -34.45 43.69
CA ILE A 235 -2.71 -34.35 44.14
C ILE A 235 -3.46 -35.62 43.71
N LEU A 236 -4.55 -35.96 44.42
CA LEU A 236 -5.51 -36.96 43.99
C LEU A 236 -6.00 -36.65 42.57
N SER A 237 -6.36 -37.68 41.82
CA SER A 237 -6.95 -37.49 40.51
C SER A 237 -8.31 -36.78 40.60
N ASP A 238 -8.69 -36.08 39.54
CA ASP A 238 -9.98 -35.40 39.48
C ASP A 238 -11.17 -36.35 39.70
N GLU A 239 -11.03 -37.63 39.33
CA GLU A 239 -12.05 -38.66 39.56
C GLU A 239 -12.20 -39.00 41.05
N GLU A 240 -11.09 -39.11 41.79
CA GLU A 240 -11.09 -39.34 43.23
C GLU A 240 -11.68 -38.15 43.99
N ILE A 241 -11.30 -36.92 43.62
CA ILE A 241 -11.86 -35.70 44.22
C ILE A 241 -13.36 -35.61 43.94
N ARG A 242 -13.78 -35.86 42.70
CA ARG A 242 -15.20 -35.86 42.32
C ARG A 242 -15.99 -36.90 43.11
N SER A 243 -15.45 -38.10 43.33
CA SER A 243 -16.11 -39.14 44.14
C SER A 243 -16.29 -38.70 45.60
N LEU A 244 -15.31 -38.00 46.18
CA LEU A 244 -15.41 -37.47 47.55
C LEU A 244 -16.52 -36.43 47.67
N LEU A 245 -16.57 -35.47 46.73
CA LEU A 245 -17.60 -34.44 46.71
C LEU A 245 -19.00 -35.05 46.51
N ALA A 246 -19.13 -36.01 45.59
CA ALA A 246 -20.40 -36.68 45.30
C ALA A 246 -20.93 -37.44 46.52
N SER A 247 -20.07 -38.16 47.25
CA SER A 247 -20.46 -38.84 48.50
C SER A 247 -20.93 -37.83 49.55
N ALA A 248 -20.19 -36.74 49.74
CA ALA A 248 -20.55 -35.71 50.72
C ALA A 248 -21.91 -35.05 50.42
N VAL A 249 -22.24 -34.82 49.14
CA VAL A 249 -23.56 -34.29 48.74
C VAL A 249 -24.66 -35.33 48.89
N ASN A 250 -24.42 -36.57 48.49
CA ASN A 250 -25.41 -37.65 48.62
C ASN A 250 -25.77 -37.91 50.10
N ASP A 251 -24.76 -37.89 50.97
CA ASP A 251 -24.93 -38.19 52.39
C ASP A 251 -25.28 -36.94 53.22
N GLN A 252 -25.21 -35.75 52.61
CA GLN A 252 -25.36 -34.44 53.27
C GLN A 252 -24.43 -34.26 54.48
N VAL A 253 -23.21 -34.82 54.39
CA VAL A 253 -22.19 -34.75 55.45
C VAL A 253 -21.03 -33.86 55.00
N PRO A 254 -20.69 -32.79 55.74
CA PRO A 254 -19.51 -31.98 55.47
C PRO A 254 -18.21 -32.77 55.60
N LEU A 255 -17.27 -32.51 54.70
CA LEU A 255 -15.91 -33.01 54.79
C LEU A 255 -15.04 -31.99 55.51
N HIS A 256 -14.27 -32.43 56.50
CA HIS A 256 -13.36 -31.59 57.26
C HIS A 256 -11.93 -32.14 57.20
N GLN A 257 -10.98 -31.34 56.73
CA GLN A 257 -9.57 -31.65 56.54
C GLN A 257 -9.27 -33.01 55.87
N ILE A 258 -9.94 -33.30 54.77
CA ILE A 258 -9.67 -34.52 54.00
C ILE A 258 -8.39 -34.35 53.19
N PRO A 259 -7.36 -35.21 53.34
CA PRO A 259 -6.11 -35.07 52.60
C PRO A 259 -6.32 -35.36 51.11
N ILE A 260 -5.96 -34.40 50.26
CA ILE A 260 -5.99 -34.54 48.79
C ILE A 260 -4.59 -34.63 48.17
N SER A 261 -3.52 -34.55 48.97
CA SER A 261 -2.14 -34.80 48.53
C SER A 261 -1.70 -36.25 48.78
N LYS A 262 -0.97 -36.86 47.83
CA LYS A 262 -0.43 -38.22 47.91
C LYS A 262 0.64 -38.37 49.01
N ASN A 263 0.64 -39.50 49.70
CA ASN A 263 1.62 -39.83 50.76
C ASN A 263 3.05 -39.95 50.20
N THR A 264 4.06 -39.40 50.90
CA THR A 264 5.48 -39.64 50.58
C THR A 264 6.34 -39.84 51.83
N ASP A 265 7.34 -40.72 51.72
CA ASP A 265 8.33 -41.00 52.78
C ASP A 265 9.35 -39.86 52.94
N GLY A 266 9.93 -39.77 54.13
CA GLY A 266 11.04 -38.88 54.43
C GLY A 266 12.28 -39.23 53.61
N LEU A 267 12.91 -38.22 53.00
CA LEU A 267 14.05 -38.37 52.09
C LEU A 267 15.34 -37.87 52.75
N ILE A 268 16.41 -38.66 52.61
CA ILE A 268 17.79 -38.23 52.89
C ILE A 268 18.60 -38.51 51.63
N LYS A 269 18.92 -37.45 50.89
CA LYS A 269 19.72 -37.55 49.66
C LYS A 269 20.84 -36.54 49.70
N ILE A 270 22.03 -36.95 49.29
CA ILE A 270 23.12 -36.00 49.04
C ILE A 270 23.25 -35.90 47.54
N GLU A 271 23.04 -34.69 47.02
CA GLU A 271 23.23 -34.39 45.62
C GLU A 271 24.51 -33.58 45.47
N ILE A 272 25.38 -34.08 44.61
CA ILE A 272 26.56 -33.38 44.18
C ILE A 272 26.24 -32.86 42.79
N ASN A 273 26.41 -31.57 42.58
CA ASN A 273 26.17 -30.99 41.26
C ASN A 273 27.14 -31.59 40.21
N PRO A 274 26.78 -31.60 38.92
CA PRO A 274 27.60 -32.26 37.88
C PRO A 274 29.05 -31.77 37.80
N MET A 275 29.32 -30.52 38.19
CA MET A 275 30.65 -29.91 38.22
C MET A 275 31.48 -30.26 39.47
N ASN A 276 30.92 -31.05 40.40
CA ASN A 276 31.53 -31.42 41.68
C ASN A 276 31.98 -30.19 42.50
N THR A 277 31.31 -29.05 42.37
CA THR A 277 31.61 -27.80 43.11
C THR A 277 30.68 -27.56 44.28
N ARG A 278 29.56 -28.27 44.37
CA ARG A 278 28.57 -28.06 45.44
C ARG A 278 27.93 -29.39 45.82
N ALA A 279 27.96 -29.70 47.11
CA ALA A 279 27.32 -30.87 47.68
C ALA A 279 26.25 -30.42 48.65
N ASP A 280 25.01 -30.75 48.31
CA ASP A 280 23.84 -30.37 49.07
C ASP A 280 23.19 -31.61 49.67
N LEU A 281 22.87 -31.54 50.96
CA LEU A 281 22.07 -32.52 51.66
C LEU A 281 20.61 -32.11 51.56
N LEU A 282 19.84 -32.86 50.79
CA LEU A 282 18.38 -32.74 50.74
C LEU A 282 17.77 -33.59 51.85
N LEU A 283 17.08 -32.91 52.75
CA LEU A 283 16.24 -33.52 53.76
C LEU A 283 14.78 -33.21 53.43
N ARG A 284 13.93 -34.23 53.47
CA ARG A 284 12.47 -34.07 53.34
C ARG A 284 11.77 -34.85 54.44
N ARG A 285 10.80 -34.24 55.09
CA ARG A 285 9.89 -34.91 56.03
C ARG A 285 8.89 -35.77 55.27
N LYS A 286 8.24 -36.70 55.97
CA LYS A 286 7.13 -37.44 55.40
C LYS A 286 5.91 -36.53 55.16
N THR A 287 5.07 -36.89 54.21
CA THR A 287 3.73 -36.32 54.01
C THR A 287 2.69 -37.43 54.15
N GLY A 288 1.56 -37.11 54.80
CA GLY A 288 0.53 -38.09 55.18
C GLY A 288 1.10 -39.31 55.94
N ASN A 289 0.87 -40.52 55.44
CA ASN A 289 1.22 -41.79 56.12
C ASN A 289 2.62 -42.36 55.78
N GLY A 290 3.51 -41.59 55.14
CA GLY A 290 4.86 -42.06 54.80
C GLY A 290 5.76 -42.40 56.00
N ALA A 291 6.87 -43.09 55.76
CA ALA A 291 7.89 -43.42 56.77
C ALA A 291 8.64 -42.15 57.25
N PRO A 292 8.82 -41.94 58.57
CA PRO A 292 9.42 -40.72 59.10
C PRO A 292 10.93 -40.64 58.84
N LEU A 293 11.42 -39.40 58.72
CA LEU A 293 12.85 -39.11 58.63
C LEU A 293 13.56 -39.50 59.94
N VAL A 294 14.65 -40.26 59.87
CA VAL A 294 15.41 -40.71 61.05
C VAL A 294 16.76 -39.99 61.13
N LEU A 295 17.01 -39.27 62.23
CA LEU A 295 18.20 -38.43 62.43
C LEU A 295 19.52 -39.21 62.28
N ASN A 296 19.58 -40.44 62.83
CA ASN A 296 20.80 -41.28 62.75
C ASN A 296 21.19 -41.63 61.32
N ASN A 297 20.21 -41.74 60.42
CA ASN A 297 20.46 -42.07 59.01
C ASN A 297 21.08 -40.89 58.25
N ILE A 298 20.87 -39.64 58.71
CA ILE A 298 21.44 -38.44 58.10
C ILE A 298 22.97 -38.44 58.28
N ALA A 299 23.43 -38.65 59.53
CA ALA A 299 24.86 -38.71 59.84
C ALA A 299 25.55 -39.89 59.15
N ALA A 300 24.88 -41.05 59.05
CA ALA A 300 25.39 -42.20 58.33
C ALA A 300 25.55 -41.91 56.82
N LYS A 301 24.57 -41.22 56.21
CA LYS A 301 24.60 -40.87 54.78
C LYS A 301 25.68 -39.86 54.44
N ILE A 302 25.92 -38.85 55.31
CA ILE A 302 27.03 -37.89 55.15
C ILE A 302 28.39 -38.58 55.27
N ARG A 303 28.55 -39.57 56.16
CA ARG A 303 29.80 -40.34 56.25
C ARG A 303 30.03 -41.21 55.01
N GLN A 304 28.96 -41.81 54.47
CA GLN A 304 29.02 -42.63 53.27
C GLN A 304 29.26 -41.83 51.99
N SER A 305 29.03 -40.50 51.97
CA SER A 305 29.24 -39.67 50.77
C SER A 305 30.71 -39.39 50.46
N GLY A 306 31.63 -39.68 51.39
CA GLY A 306 33.07 -39.51 51.17
C GLY A 306 33.58 -38.06 51.13
N LEU A 307 32.72 -37.08 51.43
CA LEU A 307 33.08 -35.66 51.48
C LEU A 307 34.03 -35.38 52.67
N ARG A 308 35.20 -34.79 52.39
CA ARG A 308 36.23 -34.46 53.40
C ARG A 308 36.32 -32.95 53.64
N GLY A 309 36.65 -32.53 54.86
CA GLY A 309 36.79 -31.12 55.22
C GLY A 309 35.45 -30.36 55.27
N LEU A 310 34.42 -30.98 55.82
CA LEU A 310 33.13 -30.36 56.12
C LEU A 310 33.24 -29.52 57.40
N ASP A 311 32.55 -28.40 57.46
CA ASP A 311 32.35 -27.64 58.71
C ASP A 311 31.34 -28.39 59.59
N GLY A 312 31.85 -29.32 60.39
CA GLY A 312 31.04 -30.19 61.26
C GLY A 312 30.09 -29.41 62.20
N PRO A 313 30.55 -28.34 62.88
CA PRO A 313 29.69 -27.46 63.67
C PRO A 313 28.56 -26.81 62.85
N ALA A 314 28.86 -26.21 61.70
CA ALA A 314 27.86 -25.51 60.89
C ALA A 314 26.82 -26.46 60.27
N VAL A 315 27.28 -27.60 59.72
CA VAL A 315 26.39 -28.63 59.16
C VAL A 315 25.49 -29.23 60.23
N LYS A 316 26.02 -29.49 61.44
CA LYS A 316 25.21 -29.96 62.57
C LYS A 316 24.17 -28.92 62.99
N ALA A 317 24.54 -27.64 63.04
CA ALA A 317 23.61 -26.55 63.35
C ALA A 317 22.48 -26.45 62.31
N ALA A 318 22.81 -26.54 61.01
CA ALA A 318 21.83 -26.51 59.93
C ALA A 318 20.87 -27.71 59.96
N ILE A 319 21.38 -28.92 60.19
CA ILE A 319 20.54 -30.13 60.32
C ILE A 319 19.62 -30.02 61.54
N MET A 320 20.11 -29.51 62.67
CA MET A 320 19.31 -29.32 63.87
C MET A 320 18.29 -28.20 63.70
N SER A 321 18.60 -27.14 62.95
CA SER A 321 17.66 -26.07 62.62
C SER A 321 16.49 -26.60 61.79
N PHE A 322 16.77 -27.44 60.78
CA PHE A 322 15.70 -28.12 60.04
C PHE A 322 14.94 -29.11 60.93
N TRP A 323 15.63 -29.90 61.75
CA TRP A 323 15.00 -30.91 62.62
C TRP A 323 14.06 -30.31 63.65
N ASN A 324 14.40 -29.14 64.20
CA ASN A 324 13.58 -28.40 65.16
C ASN A 324 12.61 -27.41 64.49
N GLY A 325 12.76 -27.15 63.20
CA GLY A 325 11.90 -26.28 62.40
C GLY A 325 10.65 -26.97 61.88
N LYS A 326 9.74 -26.18 61.30
CA LYS A 326 8.48 -26.65 60.70
C LYS A 326 8.58 -27.00 59.21
N GLU A 327 9.69 -26.69 58.54
CA GLU A 327 9.87 -26.88 57.10
C GLU A 327 9.76 -28.37 56.69
N ALA A 328 8.97 -28.66 55.64
CA ALA A 328 8.82 -30.00 55.08
C ALA A 328 10.05 -30.47 54.31
N SER A 329 10.86 -29.56 53.76
CA SER A 329 12.13 -29.89 53.11
C SER A 329 13.16 -28.80 53.32
N SER A 330 14.43 -29.19 53.42
CA SER A 330 15.53 -28.25 53.47
C SER A 330 16.70 -28.78 52.66
N VAL A 331 17.40 -27.84 51.99
CA VAL A 331 18.61 -28.11 51.22
C VAL A 331 19.76 -27.48 52.00
N ILE A 332 20.59 -28.32 52.60
CA ILE A 332 21.71 -27.89 53.43
C ILE A 332 22.98 -28.04 52.61
N THR A 333 23.62 -26.93 52.26
CA THR A 333 24.93 -26.95 51.59
C THR A 333 25.96 -27.54 52.56
N LEU A 334 26.40 -28.76 52.27
CA LEU A 334 27.42 -29.44 53.08
C LEU A 334 28.79 -28.83 52.83
N LYS A 335 29.07 -28.47 51.57
CA LYS A 335 30.32 -27.85 51.15
C LYS A 335 30.13 -27.18 49.79
N GLU A 336 30.79 -26.05 49.60
CA GLU A 336 30.77 -25.28 48.35
C GLU A 336 32.22 -24.95 47.96
N GLY A 337 32.56 -25.27 46.74
CA GLY A 337 33.79 -24.90 46.07
C GLY A 337 33.64 -23.55 45.38
N ARG A 338 34.64 -23.15 44.57
CA ARG A 338 34.59 -21.91 43.80
C ARG A 338 34.16 -22.23 42.38
N LEU A 339 33.05 -21.64 41.91
CA LEU A 339 32.62 -21.84 40.53
C LEU A 339 33.64 -21.22 39.56
N PRO A 340 34.00 -21.91 38.47
CA PRO A 340 34.78 -21.31 37.40
C PRO A 340 34.00 -20.16 36.75
N GLU A 341 34.66 -19.02 36.56
CA GLU A 341 34.12 -17.87 35.85
C GLU A 341 34.29 -18.08 34.34
N ARG A 342 33.39 -17.51 33.54
CA ARG A 342 33.54 -17.44 32.09
C ARG A 342 34.42 -16.24 31.73
N GLY A 343 35.33 -16.41 30.78
CA GLY A 343 36.09 -15.28 30.25
C GLY A 343 35.20 -14.34 29.42
N PRO A 344 35.70 -13.14 29.06
CA PRO A 344 34.98 -12.24 28.17
C PRO A 344 34.66 -12.93 26.84
N ASP A 345 33.47 -12.64 26.31
CA ASP A 345 32.99 -13.19 25.03
C ASP A 345 33.95 -12.82 23.90
N LYS A 346 34.03 -13.71 22.91
CA LYS A 346 34.89 -13.48 21.76
C LYS A 346 34.29 -12.37 20.91
N GLU A 347 35.15 -11.48 20.46
CA GLU A 347 34.78 -10.45 19.50
C GLU A 347 35.23 -10.86 18.09
N LEU A 348 34.50 -10.36 17.11
CA LEU A 348 34.85 -10.53 15.70
C LEU A 348 35.87 -9.45 15.32
N GLU A 349 37.13 -9.86 15.10
CA GLU A 349 38.20 -8.95 14.65
C GLU A 349 38.19 -8.89 13.12
N PHE A 350 37.79 -7.74 12.57
CA PHE A 350 37.83 -7.52 11.12
C PHE A 350 39.27 -7.33 10.63
N LEU A 351 39.60 -8.01 9.54
CA LEU A 351 40.91 -7.99 8.89
C LEU A 351 40.93 -7.07 7.65
N VAL A 352 39.78 -6.53 7.27
CA VAL A 352 39.61 -5.63 6.12
C VAL A 352 39.40 -4.19 6.56
N PRO A 353 39.96 -3.21 5.82
CA PRO A 353 39.66 -1.81 6.04
C PRO A 353 38.22 -1.52 5.56
N PHE A 354 37.46 -0.82 6.39
CA PHE A 354 36.15 -0.33 5.99
C PHE A 354 36.27 1.03 5.31
N LEU A 355 35.34 1.32 4.40
CA LEU A 355 35.24 2.62 3.75
C LEU A 355 34.89 3.70 4.77
N GLU A 356 35.47 4.88 4.61
CA GLU A 356 35.13 6.07 5.39
C GLU A 356 33.73 6.58 5.01
N GLU A 357 33.09 7.34 5.89
CA GLU A 357 31.67 7.70 5.75
C GLU A 357 31.36 8.47 4.46
N ASP A 358 32.28 9.34 4.00
CA ASP A 358 32.13 10.11 2.76
C ASP A 358 32.09 9.23 1.49
N GLU A 359 32.81 8.11 1.51
CA GLU A 359 32.83 7.13 0.42
C GLU A 359 31.70 6.10 0.58
N ALA A 360 31.32 5.79 1.83
CA ALA A 360 30.32 4.79 2.15
C ALA A 360 28.89 5.30 1.92
N ALA A 361 28.59 6.55 2.26
CA ALA A 361 27.27 7.16 2.12
C ALA A 361 26.67 7.05 0.70
N PRO A 362 27.35 7.49 -0.39
CA PRO A 362 26.78 7.41 -1.74
C PRO A 362 26.59 5.95 -2.20
N VAL A 363 27.43 5.02 -1.73
CA VAL A 363 27.28 3.59 -2.01
C VAL A 363 26.05 3.02 -1.29
N ARG A 364 25.77 3.47 -0.05
CA ARG A 364 24.59 3.07 0.73
C ARG A 364 23.30 3.68 0.18
N GLU A 365 23.28 4.97 -0.17
CA GLU A 365 22.08 5.59 -0.76
C GLU A 365 21.62 4.88 -2.03
N ARG A 366 22.55 4.41 -2.88
CA ARG A 366 22.21 3.63 -4.07
C ARG A 366 21.49 2.31 -3.77
N LEU A 367 21.62 1.74 -2.57
CA LEU A 367 20.85 0.56 -2.15
C LEU A 367 19.37 0.89 -1.95
N ASP A 368 19.06 2.10 -1.49
CA ASP A 368 17.70 2.47 -1.10
C ASP A 368 16.89 3.06 -2.27
N PHE A 369 17.54 3.75 -3.22
CA PHE A 369 16.86 4.43 -4.33
C PHE A 369 16.69 3.58 -5.61
N GLU A 370 17.45 2.50 -5.81
CA GLU A 370 17.35 1.65 -7.00
C GLU A 370 17.11 0.16 -6.66
N PRO A 371 15.88 -0.24 -6.27
CA PRO A 371 15.54 -1.61 -5.83
C PRO A 371 15.83 -2.70 -6.87
N GLN A 372 15.93 -2.32 -8.15
CA GLN A 372 16.23 -3.24 -9.23
C GLN A 372 17.68 -3.76 -9.16
N ARG A 373 18.61 -3.00 -8.57
CA ARG A 373 20.04 -3.38 -8.42
C ARG A 373 20.30 -4.34 -7.27
N VAL A 374 19.31 -4.54 -6.41
CA VAL A 374 19.34 -5.45 -5.27
C VAL A 374 18.59 -6.76 -5.59
N ARG A 375 18.04 -6.91 -6.81
CA ARG A 375 17.42 -8.15 -7.29
C ARG A 375 18.45 -9.28 -7.30
N GLY A 376 18.23 -10.29 -6.47
CA GLY A 376 19.07 -11.50 -6.39
C GLY A 376 19.69 -11.76 -5.02
N ILE A 377 19.64 -10.80 -4.09
CA ILE A 377 20.09 -11.00 -2.70
C ILE A 377 18.94 -11.63 -1.89
N VAL A 378 19.13 -12.85 -1.41
CA VAL A 378 18.13 -13.63 -0.67
C VAL A 378 18.00 -13.14 0.77
N SER A 379 19.13 -12.76 1.37
CA SER A 379 19.23 -12.29 2.76
C SER A 379 18.57 -10.95 3.04
N LEU A 380 18.06 -10.22 2.03
CA LEU A 380 17.42 -8.90 2.22
C LEU A 380 16.25 -8.90 3.22
N LYS A 381 15.56 -10.03 3.37
CA LYS A 381 14.45 -10.17 4.32
C LYS A 381 14.93 -10.22 5.78
N GLU A 382 16.08 -10.85 6.02
CA GLU A 382 16.68 -11.03 7.35
C GLU A 382 17.66 -9.90 7.67
N PHE A 383 18.37 -9.40 6.66
CA PHE A 383 19.34 -8.33 6.71
C PHE A 383 19.01 -7.23 5.68
N PRO A 384 18.10 -6.30 6.01
CA PRO A 384 17.70 -5.22 5.10
C PRO A 384 18.84 -4.22 4.88
N SER A 385 18.81 -3.48 3.75
CA SER A 385 19.81 -2.45 3.42
C SER A 385 19.94 -1.39 4.52
N SER A 386 18.83 -1.04 5.18
CA SER A 386 18.80 -0.07 6.28
C SER A 386 19.55 -0.51 7.53
N ALA A 387 19.82 -1.81 7.71
CA ALA A 387 20.57 -2.34 8.85
C ALA A 387 22.09 -2.36 8.60
N VAL A 388 22.54 -2.05 7.38
CA VAL A 388 23.97 -2.00 7.02
C VAL A 388 24.61 -0.76 7.63
N THR A 389 25.61 -0.96 8.49
CA THR A 389 26.31 0.13 9.19
C THR A 389 27.70 0.39 8.64
N ARG A 390 28.38 -0.65 8.14
CA ARG A 390 29.74 -0.55 7.61
C ARG A 390 29.85 -1.34 6.32
N ILE A 391 30.65 -0.84 5.38
CA ILE A 391 30.91 -1.52 4.12
C ILE A 391 32.40 -1.55 3.78
N ALA A 392 32.85 -2.62 3.11
CA ALA A 392 34.25 -2.78 2.70
C ALA A 392 34.34 -3.47 1.34
N LEU A 393 35.29 -3.05 0.49
CA LEU A 393 35.55 -3.72 -0.77
C LEU A 393 36.39 -4.99 -0.53
N VAL A 394 35.98 -6.12 -1.11
CA VAL A 394 36.61 -7.42 -0.85
C VAL A 394 36.85 -8.22 -2.13
N GLN A 395 37.94 -8.99 -2.14
CA GLN A 395 38.33 -9.89 -3.23
C GLN A 395 38.00 -11.34 -2.90
N LYS A 396 37.87 -12.17 -3.93
CA LYS A 396 37.67 -13.60 -3.79
C LYS A 396 38.83 -14.25 -3.01
N GLU A 397 38.52 -15.17 -2.10
CA GLU A 397 39.40 -15.84 -1.15
C GLU A 397 40.05 -14.93 -0.09
N GLN A 398 39.60 -13.67 0.04
CA GLN A 398 40.16 -12.75 1.03
C GLN A 398 39.64 -13.07 2.44
N PRO A 399 40.52 -13.18 3.46
CA PRO A 399 40.09 -13.28 4.86
C PRO A 399 39.52 -11.94 5.34
N LEU A 400 38.29 -11.96 5.84
CA LEU A 400 37.52 -10.76 6.15
C LEU A 400 37.49 -10.44 7.64
N ALA A 401 37.27 -11.48 8.44
CA ALA A 401 37.19 -11.35 9.87
C ALA A 401 37.63 -12.66 10.53
N LYS A 402 38.30 -12.57 11.67
CA LYS A 402 38.66 -13.74 12.47
C LYS A 402 37.92 -13.67 13.81
N LEU A 403 37.47 -14.81 14.26
CA LEU A 403 36.94 -14.95 15.61
C LEU A 403 38.11 -14.88 16.60
N GLY A 404 38.05 -13.96 17.57
CA GLY A 404 39.07 -13.81 18.60
C GLY A 404 39.32 -15.10 19.39
N THR A 405 40.47 -15.23 20.04
CA THR A 405 40.76 -16.41 20.86
C THR A 405 39.96 -16.36 22.16
N ALA A 406 39.38 -17.51 22.54
CA ALA A 406 38.62 -17.61 23.79
C ALA A 406 39.55 -17.36 24.97
N LYS A 407 39.33 -16.28 25.71
CA LYS A 407 40.00 -16.08 27.00
C LYS A 407 39.34 -17.01 28.01
N ILE A 408 40.13 -17.84 28.66
CA ILE A 408 39.67 -18.71 29.74
C ILE A 408 39.42 -17.83 30.97
N GLY A 409 38.22 -17.91 31.53
CA GLY A 409 37.90 -17.18 32.77
C GLY A 409 38.65 -17.73 33.98
N LYS A 410 38.37 -17.18 35.17
CA LYS A 410 39.08 -17.60 36.38
C LYS A 410 38.75 -19.06 36.72
N ALA A 411 39.78 -19.86 37.02
CA ALA A 411 39.63 -21.24 37.44
C ALA A 411 38.87 -21.35 38.77
N GLY A 412 37.96 -22.32 38.82
CA GLY A 412 37.23 -22.71 40.01
C GLY A 412 37.99 -23.75 40.84
N LYS A 413 37.37 -24.20 41.93
CA LYS A 413 37.83 -25.35 42.74
C LYS A 413 36.66 -26.26 43.07
N ASP A 414 36.84 -27.55 42.87
CA ASP A 414 35.86 -28.57 43.21
C ASP A 414 35.79 -28.83 44.73
N LEU A 415 34.88 -29.68 45.16
CA LEU A 415 34.63 -30.05 46.56
C LEU A 415 35.81 -30.75 47.25
N GLN A 416 36.80 -31.21 46.48
CA GLN A 416 38.00 -31.91 46.96
C GLN A 416 39.25 -31.03 46.87
N GLY A 417 39.10 -29.78 46.39
CA GLY A 417 40.18 -28.80 46.24
C GLY A 417 40.95 -28.92 44.93
N LYS A 418 40.49 -29.75 44.00
CA LYS A 418 41.06 -29.87 42.64
C LYS A 418 40.61 -28.66 41.81
N GLU A 419 41.54 -28.07 41.08
CA GLU A 419 41.24 -26.91 40.23
C GLU A 419 40.32 -27.31 39.07
N LEU A 420 39.28 -26.50 38.86
CA LEU A 420 38.39 -26.61 37.73
C LEU A 420 38.75 -25.53 36.72
N PRO A 421 39.05 -25.88 35.46
CA PRO A 421 39.38 -24.87 34.45
C PRO A 421 38.22 -23.90 34.26
N GLY A 422 38.54 -22.61 34.08
CA GLY A 422 37.57 -21.58 33.74
C GLY A 422 36.85 -21.88 32.43
N PHE A 423 35.66 -21.31 32.23
CA PHE A 423 34.96 -21.49 30.96
C PHE A 423 35.50 -20.49 29.92
N PRO A 424 35.66 -20.89 28.65
CA PRO A 424 35.93 -19.95 27.57
C PRO A 424 34.73 -19.01 27.35
N GLY A 425 34.99 -17.75 26.98
CA GLY A 425 33.96 -16.80 26.54
C GLY A 425 33.11 -17.35 25.40
N ASN A 426 31.85 -16.92 25.30
CA ASN A 426 30.94 -17.38 24.25
C ASN A 426 31.38 -16.86 22.88
N ASP A 427 30.97 -17.57 21.83
CA ASP A 427 31.07 -17.06 20.47
C ASP A 427 30.00 -15.98 20.26
N PRO A 428 30.28 -14.89 19.52
CA PRO A 428 29.32 -13.83 19.26
C PRO A 428 28.21 -14.36 18.35
N GLU A 429 26.98 -13.90 18.58
CA GLU A 429 25.86 -14.24 17.70
C GLU A 429 26.03 -13.54 16.34
N LEU A 430 26.26 -14.38 15.33
CA LEU A 430 26.61 -13.95 13.98
C LEU A 430 25.83 -14.76 12.95
N SER A 431 25.52 -14.12 11.83
CA SER A 431 24.89 -14.76 10.68
C SER A 431 25.60 -14.29 9.42
N ILE A 432 26.21 -15.24 8.71
CA ILE A 432 26.86 -15.00 7.42
C ILE A 432 25.91 -15.41 6.29
N HIS A 433 25.86 -14.59 5.27
CA HIS A 433 24.97 -14.80 4.12
C HIS A 433 25.77 -15.00 2.84
N GLU A 434 25.29 -14.49 1.70
CA GLU A 434 25.84 -14.76 0.38
C GLU A 434 27.30 -14.32 0.24
N GLY A 435 28.04 -15.06 -0.59
CA GLY A 435 29.44 -14.80 -0.91
C GLY A 435 30.42 -15.00 0.25
N LEU A 436 29.97 -15.46 1.42
CA LEU A 436 30.81 -15.69 2.60
C LEU A 436 30.91 -17.17 2.95
N GLY A 437 32.05 -17.56 3.54
CA GLY A 437 32.27 -18.90 4.04
C GLY A 437 33.17 -18.91 5.27
N TRP A 438 33.08 -20.00 6.03
CA TRP A 438 33.97 -20.26 7.15
C TRP A 438 35.16 -21.10 6.72
N ASN A 439 36.37 -20.63 7.04
CA ASN A 439 37.59 -21.42 7.01
C ASN A 439 38.19 -21.45 8.43
N ALA A 440 37.92 -22.53 9.16
CA ALA A 440 38.20 -22.66 10.58
C ALA A 440 37.59 -21.50 11.39
N ASN A 441 38.42 -20.59 11.92
CA ASN A 441 37.98 -19.46 12.73
C ASN A 441 37.98 -18.13 11.96
N VAL A 442 38.10 -18.18 10.63
CA VAL A 442 38.18 -17.00 9.76
C VAL A 442 37.01 -17.03 8.77
N ILE A 443 36.30 -15.91 8.68
CA ILE A 443 35.31 -15.65 7.64
C ILE A 443 36.07 -15.22 6.39
N VAL A 444 35.85 -15.92 5.29
CA VAL A 444 36.52 -15.72 4.00
C VAL A 444 35.47 -15.35 2.95
N ALA A 445 35.83 -14.44 2.06
CA ALA A 445 35.04 -14.11 0.88
C ALA A 445 35.15 -15.25 -0.16
N HIS A 446 34.04 -15.87 -0.52
CA HIS A 446 33.96 -16.79 -1.66
C HIS A 446 33.71 -16.07 -3.00
N GLU A 447 33.28 -14.81 -2.95
CA GLU A 447 33.03 -13.96 -4.11
C GLU A 447 33.67 -12.59 -3.93
N GLU A 448 33.99 -11.92 -5.03
CA GLU A 448 34.42 -10.52 -5.01
C GLU A 448 33.20 -9.58 -4.95
N GLY A 449 33.33 -8.44 -4.25
CA GLY A 449 32.24 -7.48 -4.17
C GLY A 449 32.36 -6.52 -3.00
N MET A 450 31.21 -6.02 -2.53
CA MET A 450 31.11 -5.18 -1.34
C MET A 450 30.62 -6.03 -0.18
N LEU A 451 31.40 -6.07 0.90
CA LEU A 451 31.03 -6.64 2.18
C LEU A 451 30.14 -5.63 2.92
N ASP A 452 28.90 -6.02 3.20
CA ASP A 452 28.01 -5.31 4.10
C ASP A 452 28.10 -5.92 5.51
N VAL A 453 28.22 -5.07 6.53
CA VAL A 453 28.21 -5.46 7.95
C VAL A 453 27.19 -4.61 8.69
N GLY A 454 26.38 -5.25 9.53
CA GLY A 454 25.35 -4.55 10.30
C GLY A 454 24.85 -5.37 11.48
N LYS A 455 24.07 -4.72 12.34
CA LYS A 455 23.36 -5.37 13.45
C LYS A 455 21.87 -5.15 13.31
N THR A 456 21.11 -6.21 13.43
CA THR A 456 19.65 -6.20 13.46
C THR A 456 19.14 -5.91 14.89
N PRO A 457 17.87 -5.52 15.07
CA PRO A 457 17.31 -5.16 16.38
C PRO A 457 17.36 -6.26 17.45
N ASP A 458 17.48 -7.52 17.02
CA ASP A 458 17.68 -8.70 17.86
C ASP A 458 19.12 -8.86 18.38
N GLY A 459 20.06 -8.01 17.94
CA GLY A 459 21.45 -7.99 18.40
C GLY A 459 22.40 -8.86 17.59
N ILE A 460 21.91 -9.59 16.58
CA ILE A 460 22.71 -10.48 15.73
C ILE A 460 23.55 -9.65 14.75
N THR A 461 24.83 -10.01 14.61
CA THR A 461 25.71 -9.36 13.62
C THR A 461 25.59 -10.10 12.28
N HIS A 462 25.13 -9.39 11.26
CA HIS A 462 24.98 -9.92 9.91
C HIS A 462 26.11 -9.45 9.00
N LEU A 463 26.60 -10.37 8.17
CA LEU A 463 27.57 -10.10 7.12
C LEU A 463 27.06 -10.68 5.80
N ARG A 464 27.20 -9.95 4.70
CA ARG A 464 27.00 -10.48 3.33
C ARG A 464 27.97 -9.86 2.36
N ILE A 465 28.29 -10.57 1.28
CA ILE A 465 28.92 -9.97 0.11
C ILE A 465 27.87 -9.81 -0.97
N ARG A 466 27.82 -8.61 -1.53
CA ARG A 466 26.96 -8.29 -2.66
C ARG A 466 27.80 -7.87 -3.86
N PRO A 467 27.31 -8.11 -5.10
CA PRO A 467 28.01 -7.68 -6.29
C PRO A 467 28.28 -6.16 -6.27
N HIS A 468 29.51 -5.78 -6.60
CA HIS A 468 29.90 -4.37 -6.70
C HIS A 468 31.03 -4.23 -7.72
N LYS A 469 30.72 -3.64 -8.87
CA LYS A 469 31.70 -3.32 -9.90
C LYS A 469 31.30 -2.04 -10.61
N ASP A 470 32.15 -1.04 -10.55
CA ASP A 470 31.91 0.24 -11.21
C ASP A 470 31.79 0.07 -12.73
N ALA A 471 31.07 1.00 -13.36
CA ALA A 471 31.03 1.09 -14.80
C ALA A 471 32.45 1.29 -15.34
N LEU A 472 32.84 0.48 -16.31
CA LEU A 472 34.13 0.61 -16.98
C LEU A 472 34.01 1.66 -18.06
N ILE A 473 34.87 2.67 -18.04
CA ILE A 473 34.99 3.71 -19.07
C ILE A 473 36.36 3.52 -19.69
N GLN A 474 36.40 3.21 -20.98
CA GLN A 474 37.64 3.07 -21.72
C GLN A 474 37.69 4.15 -22.78
N ILE A 475 38.75 4.95 -22.79
CA ILE A 475 38.98 5.98 -23.79
C ILE A 475 40.13 5.55 -24.68
N ASN A 476 39.83 5.42 -25.97
CA ASN A 476 40.79 5.10 -27.01
C ASN A 476 40.93 6.32 -27.91
N ILE A 477 42.17 6.73 -28.16
CA ILE A 477 42.47 7.76 -29.16
C ILE A 477 42.77 7.04 -30.47
N THR A 478 42.19 7.52 -31.56
CA THR A 478 42.42 6.95 -32.90
C THR A 478 43.90 7.07 -33.30
N GLU A 479 44.39 6.20 -34.20
CA GLU A 479 45.82 6.19 -34.62
C GLU A 479 46.27 7.53 -35.21
N ASP A 480 45.35 8.23 -35.89
CA ASP A 480 45.55 9.57 -36.45
C ASP A 480 45.57 10.69 -35.39
N LYS A 481 45.27 10.36 -34.12
CA LYS A 481 45.12 11.28 -32.98
C LYS A 481 44.01 12.34 -33.17
N ILE A 482 43.08 12.14 -34.11
CA ILE A 482 42.03 13.11 -34.44
C ILE A 482 40.78 12.91 -33.59
N LYS A 483 40.52 11.72 -33.04
CA LYS A 483 39.30 11.44 -32.27
C LYS A 483 39.63 10.75 -30.96
N ALA A 484 38.88 11.09 -29.92
CA ALA A 484 38.81 10.32 -28.69
C ALA A 484 37.46 9.59 -28.62
N LEU A 485 37.52 8.28 -28.47
CA LEU A 485 36.39 7.37 -28.46
C LEU A 485 36.20 6.80 -27.06
N VAL A 486 34.99 6.86 -26.52
CA VAL A 486 34.61 6.24 -25.26
C VAL A 486 33.85 4.95 -25.50
N SER A 487 34.22 3.91 -24.77
CA SER A 487 33.44 2.68 -24.66
C SER A 487 33.07 2.47 -23.19
N THR A 488 31.82 2.12 -22.92
CA THR A 488 31.33 1.92 -21.55
C THR A 488 30.81 0.50 -21.34
N ARG A 489 31.01 -0.04 -20.14
CA ARG A 489 30.29 -1.22 -19.65
C ARG A 489 29.43 -0.83 -18.47
N LEU A 490 28.26 -1.46 -18.37
CA LEU A 490 27.33 -1.22 -17.28
C LEU A 490 27.96 -1.59 -15.92
N PRO A 491 27.65 -0.83 -14.85
CA PRO A 491 28.04 -1.19 -13.50
C PRO A 491 27.29 -2.46 -13.06
N VAL A 492 27.88 -3.23 -12.15
CA VAL A 492 27.27 -4.40 -11.51
C VAL A 492 26.95 -4.06 -10.05
N GLY A 493 25.72 -4.36 -9.62
CA GLY A 493 25.23 -4.05 -8.28
C GLY A 493 25.31 -2.56 -7.97
N THR A 494 25.92 -2.16 -6.85
CA THR A 494 26.03 -0.74 -6.45
C THR A 494 27.27 -0.03 -6.99
N GLY A 495 27.88 -0.57 -8.05
CA GLY A 495 28.98 0.11 -8.73
C GLY A 495 28.56 1.48 -9.24
N ALA A 496 29.50 2.41 -9.28
CA ALA A 496 29.29 3.76 -9.76
C ALA A 496 28.89 3.75 -11.24
N PRO A 497 27.76 4.39 -11.62
CA PRO A 497 27.37 4.54 -13.01
C PRO A 497 28.36 5.44 -13.76
N VAL A 498 28.22 5.46 -15.08
CA VAL A 498 28.95 6.40 -15.94
C VAL A 498 28.46 7.82 -15.62
N SER A 499 29.38 8.74 -15.34
CA SER A 499 29.09 10.16 -15.11
C SER A 499 29.94 11.03 -16.03
N ALA A 500 29.46 12.24 -16.32
CA ALA A 500 30.18 13.18 -17.17
C ALA A 500 31.54 13.58 -16.58
N GLU A 501 31.65 13.65 -15.25
CA GLU A 501 32.90 13.91 -14.53
C GLU A 501 33.91 12.78 -14.74
N ARG A 502 33.50 11.53 -14.53
CA ARG A 502 34.37 10.36 -14.73
C ARG A 502 34.82 10.21 -16.18
N ILE A 503 33.96 10.50 -17.16
CA ILE A 503 34.36 10.50 -18.58
C ILE A 503 35.46 11.55 -18.83
N ARG A 504 35.34 12.75 -18.24
CA ARG A 504 36.36 13.80 -18.40
C ARG A 504 37.68 13.42 -17.74
N GLU A 505 37.64 12.88 -16.53
CA GLU A 505 38.84 12.41 -15.82
C GLU A 505 39.56 11.30 -16.61
N GLU A 506 38.83 10.32 -17.13
CA GLU A 506 39.42 9.27 -17.96
C GLU A 506 39.92 9.82 -19.31
N ALA A 507 39.28 10.86 -19.86
CA ALA A 507 39.73 11.50 -21.10
C ALA A 507 41.04 12.25 -20.90
N GLU A 508 41.17 12.95 -19.77
CA GLU A 508 42.38 13.65 -19.37
C GLU A 508 43.52 12.65 -19.11
N LYS A 509 43.25 11.55 -18.40
CA LYS A 509 44.23 10.46 -18.21
C LYS A 509 44.67 9.82 -19.54
N ALA A 510 43.77 9.74 -20.51
CA ALA A 510 44.06 9.26 -21.86
C ALA A 510 44.82 10.30 -22.73
N GLY A 511 44.99 11.54 -22.25
CA GLY A 511 45.75 12.59 -22.93
C GLY A 511 44.92 13.52 -23.81
N VAL A 512 43.59 13.52 -23.70
CA VAL A 512 42.70 14.41 -24.46
C VAL A 512 42.75 15.82 -23.87
N VAL A 513 43.36 16.77 -24.59
CA VAL A 513 43.59 18.15 -24.15
C VAL A 513 42.57 19.13 -24.75
N LYS A 514 42.13 18.88 -25.99
CA LYS A 514 41.17 19.76 -26.70
C LYS A 514 40.14 18.94 -27.47
N GLY A 515 38.99 19.57 -27.73
CA GLY A 515 37.95 19.01 -28.60
C GLY A 515 36.83 18.25 -27.90
N LEU A 516 36.78 18.21 -26.56
CA LEU A 516 35.72 17.53 -25.80
C LEU A 516 34.35 18.19 -26.04
N SER A 517 33.36 17.38 -26.42
CA SER A 517 31.98 17.83 -26.62
C SER A 517 31.12 17.51 -25.39
N ASN A 518 30.59 18.55 -24.74
CA ASN A 518 29.68 18.38 -23.60
C ASN A 518 28.37 17.68 -24.00
N GLU A 519 27.87 17.93 -25.21
CA GLU A 519 26.66 17.30 -25.72
C GLU A 519 26.88 15.79 -25.94
N ALA A 520 28.02 15.41 -26.54
CA ALA A 520 28.36 14.01 -26.77
C ALA A 520 28.59 13.24 -25.46
N ILE A 521 29.23 13.87 -24.46
CA ILE A 521 29.42 13.27 -23.14
C ILE A 521 28.08 13.06 -22.44
N ASN A 522 27.15 14.02 -22.52
CA ASN A 522 25.82 13.88 -21.92
C ASN A 522 24.98 12.80 -22.60
N ASP A 523 25.03 12.69 -23.94
CA ASP A 523 24.36 11.60 -24.68
C ASP A 523 24.88 10.22 -24.23
N VAL A 524 26.20 10.07 -24.08
CA VAL A 524 26.80 8.83 -23.56
C VAL A 524 26.31 8.50 -22.15
N VAL A 525 26.19 9.50 -21.27
CA VAL A 525 25.68 9.30 -19.91
C VAL A 525 24.20 8.90 -19.93
N GLU A 526 23.35 9.61 -20.66
CA GLU A 526 21.92 9.32 -20.74
C GLU A 526 21.66 7.91 -21.29
N ARG A 527 22.33 7.55 -22.40
CA ARG A 527 22.19 6.23 -23.02
C ARG A 527 22.74 5.12 -22.12
N SER A 528 23.86 5.35 -21.44
CA SER A 528 24.39 4.38 -20.47
C SER A 528 23.45 4.17 -19.28
N LEU A 529 22.71 5.20 -18.83
CA LEU A 529 21.71 5.07 -17.75
C LEU A 529 20.50 4.25 -18.18
N THR A 530 20.18 4.19 -19.48
CA THR A 530 19.10 3.33 -20.00
C THR A 530 19.49 1.85 -20.12
N GLY A 531 20.74 1.50 -19.79
CA GLY A 531 21.23 0.12 -19.86
C GLY A 531 21.84 -0.27 -21.22
N GLU A 532 22.14 0.71 -22.09
CA GLU A 532 22.82 0.47 -23.37
C GLU A 532 24.33 0.25 -23.15
N ILE A 533 24.91 -0.76 -23.80
CA ILE A 533 26.37 -0.95 -23.87
C ILE A 533 26.89 -0.11 -25.02
N LEU A 534 27.71 0.90 -24.72
CA LEU A 534 28.22 1.83 -25.73
C LEU A 534 29.64 1.44 -26.12
N THR A 535 29.90 1.36 -27.42
CA THR A 535 31.21 1.04 -27.99
C THR A 535 31.63 2.13 -28.95
N GLU A 536 32.84 2.65 -28.77
CA GLU A 536 33.51 3.59 -29.68
C GLU A 536 32.73 4.89 -29.98
N CYS A 537 31.99 5.41 -29.00
CA CYS A 537 31.29 6.69 -29.11
C CYS A 537 32.28 7.86 -29.09
N VAL A 538 32.14 8.83 -29.99
CA VAL A 538 33.09 9.94 -30.09
C VAL A 538 32.80 10.99 -29.01
N ILE A 539 33.79 11.30 -28.17
CA ILE A 539 33.67 12.31 -27.10
C ILE A 539 34.56 13.53 -27.30
N ALA A 540 35.60 13.43 -28.13
CA ALA A 540 36.42 14.56 -28.54
C ALA A 540 36.88 14.46 -29.99
N GLU A 541 37.00 15.60 -30.67
CA GLU A 541 37.50 15.71 -32.05
C GLU A 541 38.54 16.82 -32.21
N GLY A 542 39.63 16.51 -32.89
CA GLY A 542 40.68 17.42 -33.31
C GLY A 542 40.30 18.14 -34.60
N LEU A 543 40.86 19.33 -34.78
CA LEU A 543 40.69 20.20 -35.92
C LEU A 543 41.76 19.91 -36.99
N LEU A 544 41.39 19.32 -38.14
CA LEU A 544 42.32 19.05 -39.24
C LEU A 544 42.75 20.34 -40.00
N PRO A 545 44.04 20.51 -40.39
CA PRO A 545 44.48 21.55 -41.33
C PRO A 545 44.27 21.09 -42.78
N MET A 546 44.04 22.02 -43.72
CA MET A 546 44.04 21.74 -45.17
C MET A 546 44.54 22.94 -45.99
N GLU A 547 45.39 22.67 -47.00
CA GLU A 547 46.02 23.65 -47.91
C GLU A 547 45.04 24.65 -48.55
N GLY A 548 45.43 25.92 -48.49
CA GLY A 548 44.74 27.03 -49.16
C GLY A 548 43.61 27.63 -48.35
N ASN A 549 43.83 27.87 -47.04
CA ASN A 549 42.93 28.63 -46.15
C ASN A 549 41.47 28.40 -46.53
N THR A 550 40.90 27.20 -46.53
CA THR A 550 39.46 27.04 -46.82
C THR A 550 38.77 26.06 -45.86
N ARG A 551 37.93 26.62 -44.99
CA ARG A 551 37.11 25.99 -43.96
C ARG A 551 35.84 25.41 -44.57
N LEU A 552 35.77 24.08 -44.76
CA LEU A 552 34.51 23.38 -45.01
C LEU A 552 33.74 23.25 -43.69
N SER A 553 32.67 24.02 -43.56
CA SER A 553 31.68 23.87 -42.49
C SER A 553 30.56 22.97 -43.00
N LEU A 554 30.48 21.74 -42.49
CA LEU A 554 29.36 20.85 -42.81
C LEU A 554 28.12 21.32 -42.04
N GLU A 555 27.02 21.53 -42.77
CA GLU A 555 25.71 21.86 -42.20
C GLU A 555 24.88 20.58 -41.94
N VAL A 556 25.34 19.44 -42.46
CA VAL A 556 24.73 18.13 -42.25
C VAL A 556 25.18 17.49 -40.93
N SER A 557 24.25 16.84 -40.24
CA SER A 557 24.53 16.11 -39.00
C SER A 557 25.22 14.78 -39.29
N GLY A 558 26.55 14.76 -39.16
CA GLY A 558 27.37 13.55 -39.28
C GLY A 558 28.66 13.79 -40.05
N ASP A 559 29.65 12.91 -39.85
CA ASP A 559 30.95 12.98 -40.53
C ASP A 559 30.97 11.97 -41.70
N PRO A 560 30.92 12.44 -42.97
CA PRO A 560 30.96 11.57 -44.15
C PRO A 560 32.28 10.81 -44.30
N GLY A 561 33.33 11.18 -43.55
CA GLY A 561 34.59 10.44 -43.44
C GLY A 561 34.55 9.25 -42.48
N LYS A 562 33.55 9.18 -41.58
CA LYS A 562 33.37 8.05 -40.65
C LYS A 562 32.28 7.09 -41.10
N ALA A 563 31.15 7.63 -41.57
CA ALA A 563 30.01 6.83 -41.98
C ALA A 563 29.25 7.55 -43.11
N PRO A 564 28.50 6.81 -43.95
CA PRO A 564 27.65 7.44 -44.95
C PRO A 564 26.57 8.31 -44.29
N VAL A 565 26.56 9.61 -44.60
CA VAL A 565 25.60 10.57 -44.03
C VAL A 565 24.40 10.74 -44.96
N PRO A 566 23.15 10.49 -44.52
CA PRO A 566 21.98 10.64 -45.36
C PRO A 566 21.71 12.11 -45.69
N VAL A 567 21.58 12.42 -46.97
CA VAL A 567 21.26 13.75 -47.50
C VAL A 567 20.13 13.65 -48.51
N LYS A 568 19.27 14.66 -48.58
CA LYS A 568 18.19 14.76 -49.56
C LYS A 568 18.57 15.73 -50.67
N THR A 569 17.90 15.60 -51.80
CA THR A 569 17.99 16.54 -52.93
C THR A 569 17.71 17.96 -52.44
N GLY A 570 18.65 18.88 -52.67
CA GLY A 570 18.56 20.28 -52.26
C GLY A 570 19.07 20.58 -50.84
N ASP A 571 19.49 19.57 -50.06
CA ASP A 571 20.09 19.81 -48.75
C ASP A 571 21.42 20.58 -48.89
N VAL A 572 21.64 21.56 -48.02
CA VAL A 572 22.93 22.24 -47.91
C VAL A 572 23.87 21.30 -47.17
N ILE A 573 24.88 20.81 -47.89
CA ILE A 573 25.89 19.91 -47.34
C ILE A 573 26.83 20.69 -46.42
N GLY A 574 27.21 21.88 -46.85
CA GLY A 574 28.11 22.75 -46.12
C GLY A 574 28.63 23.91 -46.94
N THR A 575 29.38 24.79 -46.28
CA THR A 575 29.98 25.97 -46.91
C THR A 575 31.50 25.92 -46.78
N ILE A 576 32.21 26.12 -47.88
CA ILE A 576 33.66 26.27 -47.96
C ILE A 576 33.98 27.77 -47.83
N GLN A 577 34.66 28.21 -46.78
CA GLN A 577 35.03 29.63 -46.51
C GLN A 577 36.53 29.83 -46.40
N SER A 578 37.13 30.90 -46.93
CA SER A 578 38.58 31.06 -46.82
C SER A 578 39.10 31.52 -45.43
N GLY A 579 40.04 30.86 -44.73
CA GLY A 579 40.47 31.26 -43.36
C GLY A 579 41.87 30.79 -42.86
N GLU A 580 42.52 31.62 -42.01
CA GLU A 580 43.97 31.75 -41.68
C GLU A 580 44.63 30.89 -40.56
N GLU A 581 43.99 29.86 -39.98
CA GLU A 581 44.57 29.15 -38.82
C GLU A 581 44.86 27.65 -39.03
N SER A 582 46.03 27.19 -38.54
CA SER A 582 46.49 25.79 -38.59
C SER A 582 45.71 24.89 -37.63
N GLY A 583 45.31 23.70 -38.09
CA GLY A 583 44.61 22.68 -37.30
C GLY A 583 45.43 22.10 -36.13
N TRP A 584 44.75 21.43 -35.20
CA TRP A 584 45.30 20.79 -33.99
C TRP A 584 44.60 19.44 -33.70
N ASN A 585 45.31 18.42 -33.21
CA ASN A 585 44.73 17.10 -32.89
C ASN A 585 44.15 17.03 -31.45
N VAL A 586 43.50 15.93 -31.01
CA VAL A 586 42.86 15.87 -29.66
C VAL A 586 43.85 15.97 -28.50
N LEU A 587 45.15 15.77 -28.76
CA LEU A 587 46.25 15.97 -27.81
C LEU A 587 46.72 17.43 -27.75
N GLY A 588 46.18 18.31 -28.60
CA GLY A 588 46.56 19.72 -28.71
C GLY A 588 47.80 20.00 -29.57
N GLU A 589 48.32 19.00 -30.28
CA GLU A 589 49.49 19.14 -31.17
C GLU A 589 49.05 19.82 -32.48
N PRO A 590 49.75 20.88 -32.95
CA PRO A 590 49.45 21.50 -34.23
C PRO A 590 49.76 20.54 -35.38
N LEU A 591 48.81 20.35 -36.28
CA LEU A 591 48.95 19.53 -37.46
C LEU A 591 49.53 20.44 -38.57
N MET A 592 50.70 20.08 -39.11
CA MET A 592 51.33 20.79 -40.23
C MET A 592 50.90 20.17 -41.57
N ASP A 593 50.77 21.05 -42.56
CA ASP A 593 50.18 20.82 -43.87
C ASP A 593 51.10 19.99 -44.78
N GLU A 594 50.84 18.69 -44.91
CA GLU A 594 51.36 17.90 -46.03
C GLU A 594 50.27 16.97 -46.57
N LYS A 595 49.63 17.44 -47.65
CA LYS A 595 48.82 16.69 -48.64
C LYS A 595 47.38 16.34 -48.24
N GLY A 596 46.43 17.07 -48.82
CA GLY A 596 45.03 16.61 -48.91
C GLY A 596 44.11 17.58 -49.62
N VAL A 597 44.22 17.72 -50.94
CA VAL A 597 43.25 18.49 -51.74
C VAL A 597 41.89 17.78 -51.69
N MET A 598 40.92 18.34 -50.96
CA MET A 598 39.54 17.87 -50.97
C MET A 598 38.83 18.31 -52.26
N THR A 599 38.42 17.35 -53.09
CA THR A 599 37.63 17.63 -54.30
C THR A 599 36.15 17.27 -54.09
N THR A 600 35.24 17.94 -54.79
CA THR A 600 33.81 17.52 -54.77
C THR A 600 33.58 16.62 -55.97
N GLY A 601 33.09 15.41 -55.71
CA GLY A 601 32.72 14.43 -56.70
C GLY A 601 31.29 14.60 -57.21
N LYS A 602 30.72 13.51 -57.73
CA LYS A 602 29.42 13.48 -58.39
C LYS A 602 28.26 13.84 -57.45
N ASN A 603 27.19 14.38 -58.03
CA ASN A 603 25.91 14.71 -57.37
C ASN A 603 25.99 15.84 -56.31
N ILE A 604 27.00 16.70 -56.38
CA ILE A 604 27.16 17.88 -55.51
C ILE A 604 27.30 19.12 -56.38
N ARG A 605 26.37 20.07 -56.24
CA ARG A 605 26.43 21.37 -56.91
C ARG A 605 27.17 22.37 -56.03
N ARG A 606 28.06 23.15 -56.66
CA ARG A 606 28.73 24.29 -56.05
C ARG A 606 28.00 25.56 -56.44
N GLU A 607 27.67 26.39 -55.47
CA GLU A 607 27.10 27.73 -55.69
C GLU A 607 27.96 28.76 -54.95
N ASP A 608 28.29 29.85 -55.65
CA ASP A 608 28.92 31.00 -55.01
C ASP A 608 27.91 31.61 -54.03
N PHE A 609 28.31 31.81 -52.78
CA PHE A 609 27.40 32.29 -51.72
C PHE A 609 27.74 33.72 -51.30
N GLU A 610 28.92 33.92 -50.69
CA GLU A 610 29.46 35.22 -50.25
C GLU A 610 30.90 35.42 -50.75
N GLU A 611 31.50 36.62 -50.59
CA GLU A 611 32.92 36.87 -50.95
C GLU A 611 33.83 35.81 -50.32
N ASN A 612 34.59 35.08 -51.15
CA ASN A 612 35.45 33.97 -50.74
C ASN A 612 34.74 32.78 -50.06
N SER A 613 33.45 32.51 -50.37
CA SER A 613 32.78 31.28 -49.93
C SER A 613 31.93 30.57 -50.99
N ILE A 614 32.01 29.24 -50.98
CA ILE A 614 31.29 28.34 -51.89
C ILE A 614 30.37 27.45 -51.07
N ARG A 615 29.07 27.48 -51.35
CA ARG A 615 28.08 26.57 -50.77
C ARG A 615 27.99 25.28 -51.58
N LEU A 616 27.99 24.14 -50.88
CA LEU A 616 27.79 22.81 -51.44
C LEU A 616 26.34 22.37 -51.21
N ILE A 617 25.65 22.04 -52.30
CA ILE A 617 24.25 21.60 -52.28
C ILE A 617 24.17 20.19 -52.86
N ALA A 618 23.42 19.31 -52.21
CA ALA A 618 23.13 17.98 -52.71
C ALA A 618 22.29 18.07 -53.99
N GLU A 619 22.84 17.67 -55.13
CA GLU A 619 22.10 17.64 -56.40
C GLU A 619 21.13 16.46 -56.45
N LYS A 620 21.44 15.40 -55.71
CA LYS A 620 20.58 14.21 -55.52
C LYS A 620 20.57 13.76 -54.07
N GLY A 621 19.49 13.12 -53.66
CA GLY A 621 19.35 12.43 -52.39
C GLY A 621 20.14 11.13 -52.38
N GLY A 622 20.72 10.79 -51.24
CA GLY A 622 21.51 9.58 -51.09
C GLY A 622 22.33 9.58 -49.81
N HIS A 623 23.42 8.82 -49.81
CA HIS A 623 24.41 8.87 -48.75
C HIS A 623 25.63 9.66 -49.21
N LEU A 624 25.94 10.74 -48.50
CA LEU A 624 27.17 11.50 -48.59
C LEU A 624 28.32 10.68 -48.02
N VAL A 625 29.34 10.43 -48.83
CA VAL A 625 30.52 9.64 -48.45
C VAL A 625 31.77 10.41 -48.87
N LEU A 626 32.77 10.40 -47.98
CA LEU A 626 34.11 10.86 -48.31
C LEU A 626 34.99 9.64 -48.63
N SER A 627 35.43 9.53 -49.88
CA SER A 627 36.34 8.46 -50.31
C SER A 627 37.49 9.06 -51.10
N GLU A 628 38.72 8.67 -50.79
CA GLU A 628 39.95 9.13 -51.48
C GLU A 628 40.07 10.68 -51.56
N GLY A 629 39.66 11.39 -50.49
CA GLY A 629 39.68 12.87 -50.47
C GLY A 629 38.61 13.52 -51.35
N THR A 630 37.64 12.77 -51.86
CA THR A 630 36.56 13.28 -52.70
C THR A 630 35.19 13.08 -52.05
N LEU A 631 34.51 14.17 -51.77
CA LEU A 631 33.15 14.15 -51.23
C LEU A 631 32.14 13.89 -52.35
N HIS A 632 31.35 12.84 -52.28
CA HIS A 632 30.32 12.54 -53.29
C HIS A 632 29.09 11.91 -52.66
N ILE A 633 27.94 12.03 -53.35
CA ILE A 633 26.69 11.39 -52.90
C ILE A 633 26.47 10.12 -53.71
N LYS A 634 26.42 8.98 -53.02
CA LYS A 634 25.89 7.74 -53.57
C LYS A 634 24.37 7.88 -53.58
N ASP A 635 23.80 8.03 -54.77
CA ASP A 635 22.37 8.24 -55.01
C ASP A 635 21.59 6.94 -55.26
N LEU A 636 22.29 5.80 -55.32
CA LEU A 636 21.73 4.49 -55.63
C LEU A 636 22.06 3.46 -54.55
N LEU A 637 21.03 2.75 -54.08
CA LEU A 637 21.16 1.57 -53.25
C LEU A 637 20.76 0.33 -54.06
N ASP A 638 21.75 -0.49 -54.40
CA ASP A 638 21.54 -1.80 -55.04
C ASP A 638 21.38 -2.88 -53.96
N PHE A 639 20.17 -3.39 -53.80
CA PHE A 639 19.83 -4.46 -52.86
C PHE A 639 19.64 -5.77 -53.62
N VAL A 640 20.54 -6.73 -53.42
CA VAL A 640 20.48 -8.05 -54.06
C VAL A 640 19.70 -9.03 -53.16
N GLY A 641 18.61 -9.59 -53.69
CA GLY A 641 17.77 -10.57 -53.00
C GLY A 641 16.42 -10.02 -52.53
N ASP A 642 15.66 -10.87 -51.82
CA ASP A 642 14.31 -10.55 -51.37
C ASP A 642 14.30 -9.72 -50.09
N VAL A 643 13.50 -8.65 -50.07
CA VAL A 643 13.23 -7.86 -48.88
C VAL A 643 12.15 -8.56 -48.06
N SER A 644 12.52 -8.99 -46.86
CA SER A 644 11.68 -9.79 -45.96
C SER A 644 11.83 -9.31 -44.52
N MET A 645 11.05 -9.89 -43.60
CA MET A 645 11.21 -9.61 -42.17
C MET A 645 12.64 -9.81 -41.67
N ALA A 646 13.43 -10.70 -42.31
CA ALA A 646 14.83 -10.93 -41.96
C ALA A 646 15.75 -9.79 -42.40
N SER A 647 15.48 -9.15 -43.55
CA SER A 647 16.24 -7.98 -44.00
C SER A 647 15.78 -6.68 -43.34
N GLY A 648 14.56 -6.67 -42.78
CA GLY A 648 13.95 -5.49 -42.17
C GLY A 648 13.43 -4.47 -43.19
N ASN A 649 13.03 -3.30 -42.68
CA ASN A 649 12.56 -2.19 -43.50
C ASN A 649 13.74 -1.45 -44.13
N ILE A 650 13.61 -1.06 -45.41
CA ILE A 650 14.65 -0.33 -46.13
C ILE A 650 14.25 1.14 -46.21
N HIS A 651 15.14 2.01 -45.75
CA HIS A 651 14.99 3.46 -45.84
C HIS A 651 16.24 4.03 -46.49
N TYR A 652 16.09 4.70 -47.63
CA TYR A 652 17.22 5.27 -48.36
C TYR A 652 16.83 6.62 -48.99
N PRO A 653 17.61 7.70 -48.77
CA PRO A 653 17.27 9.01 -49.32
C PRO A 653 17.37 9.11 -50.85
N GLY A 654 18.11 8.20 -51.49
CA GLY A 654 18.25 8.14 -52.95
C GLY A 654 17.28 7.16 -53.60
N ARG A 655 17.67 6.67 -54.78
CA ARG A 655 16.97 5.60 -55.51
C ARG A 655 17.34 4.23 -54.95
N ILE A 656 16.37 3.33 -54.86
CA ILE A 656 16.57 1.95 -54.44
C ILE A 656 16.29 1.03 -55.63
N ILE A 657 17.21 0.11 -55.93
CA ILE A 657 16.98 -1.02 -56.84
C ILE A 657 17.01 -2.30 -56.02
N ILE A 658 15.93 -3.06 -56.04
CA ILE A 658 15.78 -4.35 -55.38
C ILE A 658 15.77 -5.43 -56.46
N ASP A 659 16.87 -6.16 -56.57
CA ASP A 659 16.95 -7.34 -57.43
C ASP A 659 16.36 -8.57 -56.72
N GLY A 660 15.03 -8.54 -56.57
CA GLY A 660 14.28 -9.52 -55.81
C GLY A 660 12.83 -9.11 -55.60
N SER A 661 12.16 -9.80 -54.70
CA SER A 661 10.77 -9.56 -54.29
C SER A 661 10.71 -8.75 -52.99
N VAL A 662 9.64 -7.97 -52.82
CA VAL A 662 9.33 -7.35 -51.52
C VAL A 662 8.21 -8.17 -50.90
N LEU A 663 8.53 -8.92 -49.85
CA LEU A 663 7.61 -9.83 -49.18
C LEU A 663 6.67 -9.09 -48.20
N SER A 664 5.76 -9.83 -47.58
CA SER A 664 4.75 -9.22 -46.72
C SER A 664 5.32 -8.65 -45.44
N ARG A 665 4.62 -7.63 -44.92
CA ARG A 665 4.92 -6.97 -43.63
C ARG A 665 6.23 -6.17 -43.57
N VAL A 666 6.87 -5.90 -44.70
CA VAL A 666 8.00 -4.97 -44.77
C VAL A 666 7.64 -3.64 -45.44
N MET A 667 8.46 -2.64 -45.17
CA MET A 667 8.38 -1.30 -45.73
C MET A 667 9.64 -0.95 -46.51
N VAL A 668 9.48 -0.39 -47.71
CA VAL A 668 10.57 0.16 -48.52
C VAL A 668 10.28 1.64 -48.79
N ASN A 669 11.19 2.52 -48.37
CA ASN A 669 11.10 3.96 -48.53
C ASN A 669 12.31 4.49 -49.30
N GLY A 670 12.12 4.84 -50.57
CA GLY A 670 13.14 5.46 -51.41
C GLY A 670 12.86 6.95 -51.61
N GLY A 671 13.85 7.82 -51.40
CA GLY A 671 13.64 9.26 -51.55
C GLY A 671 13.45 9.71 -53.00
N GLU A 672 14.18 9.12 -53.96
CA GLU A 672 14.11 9.52 -55.39
C GLU A 672 13.47 8.49 -56.32
N GLY A 673 13.33 7.24 -55.88
CA GLY A 673 12.76 6.18 -56.72
C GLY A 673 12.87 4.80 -56.07
N VAL A 674 11.99 3.88 -56.46
CA VAL A 674 12.08 2.47 -56.06
C VAL A 674 11.83 1.57 -57.26
N GLU A 675 12.78 0.69 -57.55
CA GLU A 675 12.67 -0.35 -58.55
C GLU A 675 12.71 -1.73 -57.89
N VAL A 676 11.73 -2.58 -58.21
CA VAL A 676 11.64 -3.97 -57.73
C VAL A 676 11.58 -4.87 -58.94
N THR A 677 12.57 -5.74 -59.15
CA THR A 677 12.63 -6.57 -60.37
C THR A 677 11.57 -7.67 -60.39
N GLN A 678 11.13 -8.16 -59.22
CA GLN A 678 10.15 -9.25 -59.09
C GLN A 678 8.77 -8.77 -58.63
N VAL A 679 8.17 -9.46 -57.64
CA VAL A 679 6.79 -9.28 -57.18
C VAL A 679 6.79 -8.58 -55.82
N VAL A 680 5.78 -7.73 -55.59
CA VAL A 680 5.50 -7.15 -54.27
C VAL A 680 4.32 -7.89 -53.64
N GLN A 681 4.47 -8.39 -52.43
CA GLN A 681 3.47 -9.21 -51.73
C GLN A 681 3.03 -8.53 -50.44
N ALA A 682 1.83 -7.95 -50.37
CA ALA A 682 1.26 -7.35 -49.15
C ALA A 682 2.25 -6.44 -48.36
N ALA A 683 2.99 -5.59 -49.06
CA ALA A 683 4.04 -4.71 -48.53
C ALA A 683 3.71 -3.22 -48.71
N LEU A 684 4.43 -2.35 -47.99
CA LEU A 684 4.34 -0.90 -48.15
C LEU A 684 5.56 -0.39 -48.92
N ILE A 685 5.32 0.29 -50.05
CA ILE A 685 6.39 0.98 -50.79
C ILE A 685 6.02 2.46 -50.84
N ASN A 686 6.90 3.33 -50.37
CA ASN A 686 6.79 4.77 -50.57
C ASN A 686 8.00 5.27 -51.35
N SER A 687 7.74 6.10 -52.36
CA SER A 687 8.78 6.78 -53.11
C SER A 687 8.49 8.26 -53.29
N GLY A 688 9.51 9.09 -53.10
CA GLY A 688 9.49 10.51 -53.48
C GLY A 688 9.68 10.74 -54.98
N GLY A 689 9.93 9.69 -55.77
CA GLY A 689 9.90 9.73 -57.23
C GLY A 689 9.15 8.53 -57.81
N ASP A 690 9.63 8.01 -58.94
CA ASP A 690 8.96 6.94 -59.69
C ASP A 690 9.10 5.58 -59.01
N VAL A 691 8.07 4.74 -59.15
CA VAL A 691 8.08 3.34 -58.70
C VAL A 691 7.93 2.40 -59.90
N THR A 692 8.85 1.45 -60.04
CA THR A 692 8.80 0.43 -61.09
C THR A 692 8.79 -0.96 -60.48
N ILE A 693 7.79 -1.77 -60.82
CA ILE A 693 7.66 -3.16 -60.37
C ILE A 693 7.69 -4.06 -61.60
N GLY A 694 8.80 -4.78 -61.78
CA GLY A 694 9.08 -5.56 -62.99
C GLY A 694 8.04 -6.62 -63.30
N LYS A 695 7.45 -7.27 -62.27
CA LYS A 695 6.33 -8.21 -62.44
C LYS A 695 5.01 -7.61 -62.00
N GLY A 696 4.65 -7.70 -60.73
CA GLY A 696 3.32 -7.28 -60.29
C GLY A 696 3.14 -7.30 -58.78
N ILE A 697 1.92 -7.00 -58.35
CA ILE A 697 1.57 -6.84 -56.94
C ILE A 697 0.51 -7.88 -56.58
N LYS A 698 0.79 -8.66 -55.52
CA LYS A 698 -0.19 -9.51 -54.84
C LYS A 698 -0.51 -8.85 -53.50
N GLY A 699 -1.64 -8.17 -53.43
CA GLY A 699 -1.90 -7.21 -52.37
C GLY A 699 -2.50 -7.78 -51.09
N GLU A 700 -3.33 -8.83 -51.19
CA GLU A 700 -4.11 -9.40 -50.07
C GLU A 700 -4.88 -8.33 -49.26
N GLY A 701 -5.30 -7.25 -49.92
CA GLY A 701 -5.95 -6.09 -49.32
C GLY A 701 -5.02 -5.18 -48.47
N LYS A 702 -3.74 -5.52 -48.35
CA LYS A 702 -2.77 -4.88 -47.44
C LYS A 702 -1.66 -4.13 -48.17
N ALA A 703 -1.36 -4.46 -49.42
CA ALA A 703 -0.33 -3.74 -50.17
C ALA A 703 -0.74 -2.29 -50.41
N VAL A 704 0.20 -1.38 -50.18
CA VAL A 704 0.04 0.05 -50.40
C VAL A 704 1.30 0.56 -51.10
N ILE A 705 1.15 1.07 -52.31
CA ILE A 705 2.25 1.60 -53.12
C ILE A 705 2.00 3.09 -53.33
N ARG A 706 2.93 3.93 -52.91
CA ARG A 706 2.86 5.38 -53.04
C ARG A 706 4.05 5.89 -53.84
N SER A 707 3.77 6.62 -54.91
CA SER A 707 4.76 7.29 -55.73
C SER A 707 4.40 8.77 -55.88
N GLN A 708 5.36 9.66 -55.66
CA GLN A 708 5.20 11.08 -56.01
C GLN A 708 5.44 11.34 -57.51
N GLY A 709 5.82 10.33 -58.28
CA GLY A 709 5.98 10.37 -59.73
C GLY A 709 5.07 9.34 -60.43
N GLN A 710 5.63 8.68 -61.45
CA GLN A 710 4.98 7.64 -62.22
C GLN A 710 5.08 6.27 -61.52
N LEU A 711 4.02 5.48 -61.59
CA LEU A 711 4.01 4.08 -61.12
C LEU A 711 3.85 3.12 -62.31
N THR A 712 4.83 2.25 -62.53
CA THR A 712 4.83 1.26 -63.61
C THR A 712 4.85 -0.16 -63.04
N LEU A 713 3.92 -1.02 -63.48
CA LEU A 713 3.84 -2.41 -63.04
C LEU A 713 3.24 -3.33 -64.11
N GLY A 714 3.48 -4.64 -64.03
CA GLY A 714 2.85 -5.59 -64.96
C GLY A 714 1.40 -5.92 -64.62
N TYR A 715 1.08 -6.23 -63.35
CA TYR A 715 -0.29 -6.48 -62.88
C TYR A 715 -0.44 -6.15 -61.39
N ALA A 716 -1.66 -5.88 -60.92
CA ALA A 716 -1.93 -5.78 -59.49
C ALA A 716 -3.27 -6.44 -59.12
N GLU A 717 -3.27 -7.09 -57.96
CA GLU A 717 -4.42 -7.74 -57.36
C GLU A 717 -4.57 -7.26 -55.91
N GLU A 718 -5.77 -6.81 -55.52
CA GLU A 718 -6.12 -6.42 -54.15
C GLU A 718 -5.15 -5.41 -53.50
N ALA A 719 -4.67 -4.43 -54.28
CA ALA A 719 -3.68 -3.45 -53.84
C ALA A 719 -4.22 -2.02 -53.83
N ASN A 720 -3.64 -1.17 -52.98
CA ASN A 720 -3.90 0.27 -52.96
C ASN A 720 -2.74 1.00 -53.65
N LEU A 721 -3.00 1.63 -54.79
CA LEU A 721 -2.00 2.31 -55.61
C LEU A 721 -2.27 3.82 -55.57
N LEU A 722 -1.26 4.59 -55.21
CA LEU A 722 -1.31 6.04 -55.15
C LEU A 722 -0.15 6.62 -55.95
N ALA A 723 -0.44 7.40 -56.99
CA ALA A 723 0.57 8.06 -57.80
C ALA A 723 0.16 9.51 -58.07
N SER A 724 1.11 10.44 -57.88
CA SER A 724 0.92 11.85 -58.26
C SER A 724 1.03 12.04 -59.78
N GLY A 725 1.70 11.13 -60.49
CA GLY A 725 1.74 11.07 -61.96
C GLY A 725 1.02 9.85 -62.52
N LYS A 726 1.28 9.59 -63.80
CA LYS A 726 0.71 8.47 -64.58
C LYS A 726 0.90 7.11 -63.91
N ILE A 727 -0.09 6.22 -64.07
CA ILE A 727 0.05 4.80 -63.71
C ILE A 727 -0.01 3.97 -64.98
N VAL A 728 1.01 3.14 -65.22
CA VAL A 728 1.10 2.25 -66.38
C VAL A 728 1.07 0.80 -65.92
N VAL A 729 0.08 0.05 -66.42
CA VAL A 729 -0.14 -1.35 -66.07
C VAL A 729 -0.06 -2.23 -67.31
N GLY A 730 0.83 -3.23 -67.28
CA GLY A 730 1.09 -4.08 -68.44
C GLY A 730 0.00 -5.09 -68.80
N LYS A 731 -0.84 -5.54 -67.85
CA LYS A 731 -1.83 -6.61 -68.07
C LYS A 731 -3.18 -6.36 -67.40
N THR A 732 -3.25 -6.49 -66.08
CA THR A 732 -4.55 -6.50 -65.38
C THR A 732 -4.46 -5.79 -64.05
N LEU A 733 -5.47 -4.97 -63.76
CA LEU A 733 -5.79 -4.48 -62.42
C LEU A 733 -7.03 -5.20 -61.93
N MET A 734 -6.94 -5.84 -60.76
CA MET A 734 -8.00 -6.67 -60.21
C MET A 734 -8.28 -6.29 -58.75
N ASN A 735 -9.50 -5.85 -58.47
CA ASN A 735 -9.96 -5.44 -57.13
C ASN A 735 -9.03 -4.44 -56.44
N CYS A 736 -8.44 -3.51 -57.22
CA CYS A 736 -7.53 -2.50 -56.71
C CYS A 736 -8.27 -1.24 -56.28
N ARG A 737 -7.64 -0.46 -55.39
CA ARG A 737 -8.01 0.95 -55.17
C ARG A 737 -6.92 1.83 -55.71
N VAL A 738 -7.24 2.66 -56.68
CA VAL A 738 -6.27 3.50 -57.38
C VAL A 738 -6.61 4.97 -57.17
N LYS A 739 -5.65 5.76 -56.73
CA LYS A 739 -5.70 7.23 -56.76
C LYS A 739 -4.55 7.71 -57.65
N CYS A 740 -4.87 8.23 -58.83
CA CYS A 740 -3.91 8.73 -59.81
C CYS A 740 -4.26 10.17 -60.15
N ASN A 741 -3.30 11.09 -59.99
CA ASN A 741 -3.51 12.50 -60.33
C ASN A 741 -3.12 12.83 -61.79
N ASP A 742 -3.30 11.85 -62.66
CA ASP A 742 -2.98 11.83 -64.09
C ASP A 742 -3.83 10.71 -64.75
N ILE A 743 -3.39 10.15 -65.88
CA ILE A 743 -4.02 9.05 -66.60
C ILE A 743 -3.61 7.69 -66.01
N LEU A 744 -4.59 6.79 -65.85
CA LEU A 744 -4.33 5.36 -65.68
C LEU A 744 -4.35 4.67 -67.06
N GLU A 745 -3.25 4.05 -67.45
CA GLU A 745 -3.11 3.33 -68.71
C GLU A 745 -2.87 1.84 -68.47
N ILE A 746 -3.70 1.00 -69.09
CA ILE A 746 -3.52 -0.46 -69.12
C ILE A 746 -3.16 -0.85 -70.56
N SER A 747 -1.85 -0.88 -70.85
CA SER A 747 -1.28 -0.92 -72.21
C SER A 747 -1.11 -2.33 -72.81
N GLY A 748 -1.42 -3.38 -72.06
CA GLY A 748 -1.36 -4.76 -72.56
C GLY A 748 -2.37 -5.07 -73.67
N LYS A 749 -2.01 -5.98 -74.59
CA LYS A 749 -2.95 -6.51 -75.59
C LYS A 749 -4.21 -7.08 -74.92
N ASP A 750 -4.08 -7.70 -73.75
CA ASP A 750 -5.21 -8.19 -72.93
C ASP A 750 -5.41 -7.30 -71.69
N GLY A 751 -5.34 -5.98 -71.87
CA GLY A 751 -5.48 -4.98 -70.82
C GLY A 751 -6.86 -4.95 -70.18
N LYS A 752 -7.01 -5.45 -68.94
CA LYS A 752 -8.31 -5.51 -68.25
C LYS A 752 -8.30 -4.77 -66.91
N LEU A 753 -9.36 -4.02 -66.66
CA LEU A 753 -9.69 -3.45 -65.35
C LEU A 753 -10.87 -4.22 -64.77
N ILE A 754 -10.67 -4.97 -63.69
CA ILE A 754 -11.69 -5.87 -63.12
C ILE A 754 -11.91 -5.53 -61.65
N GLY A 755 -12.99 -4.82 -61.34
CA GLY A 755 -13.40 -4.54 -59.97
C GLY A 755 -12.55 -3.49 -59.25
N GLY A 756 -13.14 -2.87 -58.23
CA GLY A 756 -12.48 -1.91 -57.35
C GLY A 756 -12.84 -0.46 -57.66
N VAL A 757 -12.08 0.48 -57.07
CA VAL A 757 -12.35 1.92 -57.15
C VAL A 757 -11.17 2.66 -57.75
N MET A 758 -11.39 3.34 -58.87
CA MET A 758 -10.40 4.14 -59.58
C MET A 758 -10.76 5.61 -59.45
N LYS A 759 -9.85 6.42 -58.94
CA LYS A 759 -9.98 7.87 -58.81
C LYS A 759 -8.87 8.51 -59.64
N LEU A 760 -9.24 9.04 -60.79
CA LEU A 760 -8.32 9.42 -61.87
C LEU A 760 -8.54 10.87 -62.27
N LYS A 761 -7.53 11.73 -62.16
CA LYS A 761 -7.72 13.14 -62.54
C LYS A 761 -8.05 13.29 -64.02
N ASP A 762 -7.20 12.75 -64.90
CA ASP A 762 -7.27 12.97 -66.35
C ASP A 762 -7.96 11.81 -67.10
N GLY A 763 -8.12 10.64 -66.47
CA GLY A 763 -8.98 9.55 -66.96
C GLY A 763 -8.28 8.20 -67.15
N LEU A 764 -8.86 7.35 -68.00
CA LEU A 764 -8.51 5.93 -68.14
C LEU A 764 -8.31 5.54 -69.61
N ILE A 765 -7.26 4.79 -69.90
CA ILE A 765 -7.04 4.13 -71.19
C ILE A 765 -6.91 2.62 -70.96
N CYS A 766 -7.81 1.82 -71.50
CA CYS A 766 -7.75 0.36 -71.39
C CYS A 766 -8.47 -0.36 -72.54
N ARG A 767 -8.33 -1.69 -72.60
CA ARG A 767 -9.08 -2.51 -73.55
C ARG A 767 -10.44 -2.90 -72.98
N ASP A 768 -10.47 -3.63 -71.87
CA ASP A 768 -11.73 -4.07 -71.27
C ASP A 768 -11.91 -3.52 -69.84
N VAL A 769 -13.15 -3.17 -69.48
CA VAL A 769 -13.54 -2.72 -68.13
C VAL A 769 -14.66 -3.60 -67.59
N GLY A 770 -14.48 -4.12 -66.38
CA GLY A 770 -15.37 -5.07 -65.72
C GLY A 770 -15.15 -6.51 -66.21
N ASN A 771 -16.08 -7.40 -65.83
CA ASN A 771 -16.10 -8.79 -66.28
C ASN A 771 -17.54 -9.32 -66.44
N GLU A 772 -17.68 -10.48 -67.10
CA GLU A 772 -18.96 -11.19 -67.30
C GLU A 772 -19.75 -11.45 -66.00
N ARG A 773 -19.04 -11.54 -64.87
CA ARG A 773 -19.64 -11.82 -63.56
C ARG A 773 -20.22 -10.57 -62.88
N GLY A 774 -20.11 -9.40 -63.49
CA GLY A 774 -20.67 -8.16 -62.96
C GLY A 774 -19.88 -7.57 -61.79
N ALA A 775 -18.56 -7.74 -61.75
CA ALA A 775 -17.73 -7.19 -60.68
C ALA A 775 -17.84 -5.66 -60.61
N GLU A 776 -18.21 -5.15 -59.43
CA GLU A 776 -18.39 -3.72 -59.18
C GLU A 776 -17.09 -2.95 -59.43
N THR A 777 -17.12 -2.09 -60.44
CA THR A 777 -15.96 -1.30 -60.88
C THR A 777 -16.38 0.17 -60.94
N VAL A 778 -15.91 0.97 -59.99
CA VAL A 778 -16.24 2.40 -59.91
C VAL A 778 -15.07 3.21 -60.41
N ILE A 779 -15.31 4.09 -61.39
CA ILE A 779 -14.29 4.95 -61.98
C ILE A 779 -14.75 6.40 -61.85
N SER A 780 -14.19 7.10 -60.88
CA SER A 780 -14.39 8.53 -60.68
C SER A 780 -13.28 9.31 -61.37
N PHE A 781 -13.64 10.37 -62.10
CA PHE A 781 -12.67 11.15 -62.86
C PHE A 781 -13.01 12.64 -63.00
N GLY A 782 -11.99 13.45 -63.33
CA GLY A 782 -12.12 14.89 -63.58
C GLY A 782 -11.93 15.78 -62.34
N GLN A 783 -11.28 15.29 -61.29
CA GLN A 783 -10.98 16.03 -60.05
C GLN A 783 -9.54 15.79 -59.57
N ASP A 784 -9.03 16.72 -58.76
CA ASP A 784 -7.70 16.58 -58.13
C ASP A 784 -7.78 15.68 -56.89
N TYR A 785 -7.41 14.41 -57.06
CA TYR A 785 -7.43 13.43 -55.97
C TYR A 785 -6.25 13.55 -55.00
N LEU A 786 -5.24 14.40 -55.28
CA LEU A 786 -4.25 14.79 -54.27
C LEU A 786 -4.88 15.75 -53.27
N VAL A 787 -5.72 16.69 -53.72
CA VAL A 787 -6.49 17.57 -52.85
C VAL A 787 -7.44 16.76 -51.96
N GLU A 788 -8.13 15.76 -52.51
CA GLU A 788 -8.96 14.84 -51.71
C GLU A 788 -8.14 14.16 -50.59
N ASN A 789 -6.95 13.66 -50.93
CA ASN A 789 -6.05 13.02 -49.96
C ASN A 789 -5.61 14.00 -48.85
N GLN A 790 -5.34 15.26 -49.21
CA GLN A 790 -5.04 16.31 -48.24
C GLN A 790 -6.24 16.61 -47.33
N ILE A 791 -7.46 16.62 -47.85
CA ILE A 791 -8.68 16.75 -47.05
C ILE A 791 -8.77 15.60 -46.05
N GLU A 792 -8.65 14.35 -46.52
CA GLU A 792 -8.69 13.15 -45.67
C GLU A 792 -7.62 13.20 -44.56
N GLN A 793 -6.40 13.68 -44.88
CA GLN A 793 -5.32 13.81 -43.89
C GLN A 793 -5.62 14.88 -42.84
N VAL A 794 -6.04 16.07 -43.27
CA VAL A 794 -6.35 17.16 -42.33
C VAL A 794 -7.55 16.80 -41.46
N GLN A 795 -8.55 16.09 -42.00
CA GLN A 795 -9.67 15.56 -41.22
C GLN A 795 -9.21 14.59 -40.12
N LYS A 796 -8.31 13.66 -40.44
CA LYS A 796 -7.72 12.75 -39.44
C LYS A 796 -6.95 13.50 -38.35
N GLU A 797 -6.24 14.57 -38.71
CA GLU A 797 -5.55 15.42 -37.73
C GLU A 797 -6.55 16.14 -36.81
N ILE A 798 -7.67 16.64 -37.34
CA ILE A 798 -8.71 17.30 -36.54
C ILE A 798 -9.33 16.34 -35.54
N VAL A 799 -9.62 15.10 -35.93
CA VAL A 799 -10.13 14.07 -35.01
C VAL A 799 -9.16 13.86 -33.84
N LYS A 800 -7.86 13.75 -34.10
CA LYS A 800 -6.84 13.62 -33.03
C LYS A 800 -6.80 14.83 -32.10
N ILE A 801 -6.96 16.04 -32.65
CA ILE A 801 -7.01 17.26 -31.82
C ILE A 801 -8.29 17.28 -30.99
N GLN A 802 -9.42 16.82 -31.53
CA GLN A 802 -10.67 16.70 -30.78
C GLN A 802 -10.53 15.72 -29.60
N GLU A 803 -9.98 14.53 -29.84
CA GLU A 803 -9.71 13.56 -28.76
C GLU A 803 -8.77 14.13 -27.69
N PHE A 804 -7.80 14.96 -28.10
CA PHE A 804 -6.92 15.66 -27.16
C PHE A 804 -7.67 16.72 -26.34
N LEU A 805 -8.59 17.47 -26.95
CA LEU A 805 -9.43 18.45 -26.25
C LEU A 805 -10.35 17.77 -25.23
N ASP A 806 -10.99 16.66 -25.61
CA ASP A 806 -11.89 15.91 -24.71
C ASP A 806 -11.14 15.40 -23.46
N LYS A 807 -9.94 14.83 -23.65
CA LYS A 807 -9.07 14.41 -22.54
C LYS A 807 -8.59 15.58 -21.67
N THR A 808 -8.35 16.73 -22.30
CA THR A 808 -7.94 17.95 -21.59
C THR A 808 -9.08 18.47 -20.72
N ASP A 809 -10.32 18.36 -21.19
CA ASP A 809 -11.53 18.78 -20.47
C ASP A 809 -11.76 17.91 -19.23
N GLU A 810 -11.66 16.58 -19.36
CA GLU A 810 -11.71 15.67 -18.21
C GLU A 810 -10.61 15.97 -17.17
N MET A 811 -9.41 16.32 -17.64
CA MET A 811 -8.29 16.64 -16.76
C MET A 811 -8.52 17.97 -16.01
N MET A 812 -9.14 18.95 -16.66
CA MET A 812 -9.51 20.22 -16.03
C MET A 812 -10.58 20.01 -14.96
N GLU A 813 -11.66 19.26 -15.23
CA GLU A 813 -12.70 18.97 -14.23
C GLU A 813 -12.12 18.34 -12.96
N LYS A 814 -11.22 17.37 -13.12
CA LYS A 814 -10.52 16.70 -12.00
C LYS A 814 -9.62 17.65 -11.20
N LEU A 815 -9.05 18.67 -11.84
CA LEU A 815 -8.17 19.63 -11.19
C LEU A 815 -8.93 20.80 -10.54
N GLU A 816 -10.09 21.16 -11.10
CA GLU A 816 -11.04 22.11 -10.50
C GLU A 816 -11.61 21.55 -9.19
N GLN A 817 -11.96 20.25 -9.16
CA GLN A 817 -12.39 19.57 -7.93
C GLN A 817 -11.29 19.51 -6.85
N LYS A 818 -10.02 19.56 -7.24
CA LYS A 818 -8.86 19.47 -6.33
C LYS A 818 -8.26 20.82 -5.92
N GLY A 819 -8.87 21.94 -6.31
CA GLY A 819 -8.44 23.29 -5.90
C GLY A 819 -7.03 23.71 -6.34
N SER A 820 -6.44 23.05 -7.35
CA SER A 820 -5.05 23.27 -7.78
C SER A 820 -4.93 24.37 -8.85
N SER A 821 -5.02 25.64 -8.43
CA SER A 821 -5.09 26.83 -9.30
C SER A 821 -3.92 26.99 -10.29
N GLY A 822 -2.68 26.68 -9.88
CA GLY A 822 -1.49 26.83 -10.75
C GLY A 822 -1.42 25.86 -11.93
N LYS A 823 -1.79 24.59 -11.72
CA LYS A 823 -1.80 23.57 -12.80
C LYS A 823 -2.97 23.77 -13.76
N LEU A 824 -4.08 24.33 -13.25
CA LEU A 824 -5.27 24.63 -14.05
C LEU A 824 -5.00 25.71 -15.11
N ILE A 825 -4.20 26.73 -14.79
CA ILE A 825 -3.83 27.81 -15.73
C ILE A 825 -3.04 27.25 -16.92
N VAL A 826 -2.06 26.39 -16.67
CA VAL A 826 -1.22 25.78 -17.73
C VAL A 826 -2.05 24.91 -18.66
N ILE A 827 -3.01 24.15 -18.12
CA ILE A 827 -3.86 23.26 -18.90
C ILE A 827 -4.89 24.05 -19.71
N ARG A 828 -5.48 25.11 -19.13
CA ARG A 828 -6.34 26.05 -19.88
C ARG A 828 -5.60 26.67 -21.05
N GLN A 829 -4.32 27.05 -20.86
CA GLN A 829 -3.50 27.59 -21.95
C GLN A 829 -3.31 26.55 -23.08
N LYS A 830 -2.98 25.30 -22.73
CA LYS A 830 -2.87 24.20 -23.71
C LYS A 830 -4.18 23.95 -24.47
N LYS A 831 -5.33 24.02 -23.80
CA LYS A 831 -6.65 23.92 -24.45
C LYS A 831 -6.86 25.04 -25.47
N VAL A 832 -6.57 26.29 -25.09
CA VAL A 832 -6.70 27.45 -25.99
C VAL A 832 -5.81 27.29 -27.22
N ASP A 833 -4.57 26.83 -27.05
CA ASP A 833 -3.66 26.63 -28.17
C ASP A 833 -4.11 25.48 -29.09
N ALA A 834 -4.63 24.38 -28.53
CA ALA A 834 -5.22 23.29 -29.31
C ALA A 834 -6.47 23.73 -30.10
N LEU A 835 -7.35 24.54 -29.50
CA LEU A 835 -8.52 25.13 -30.19
C LEU A 835 -8.10 26.03 -31.35
N ARG A 836 -7.06 26.86 -31.18
CA ARG A 836 -6.51 27.70 -32.26
C ARG A 836 -5.97 26.86 -33.41
N ILE A 837 -5.26 25.77 -33.11
CA ILE A 837 -4.76 24.86 -34.15
C ILE A 837 -5.93 24.19 -34.87
N MET A 838 -6.96 23.75 -34.15
CA MET A 838 -8.17 23.16 -34.73
C MET A 838 -8.88 24.13 -35.68
N GLU A 839 -9.07 25.39 -35.28
CA GLU A 839 -9.70 26.42 -36.11
C GLU A 839 -8.91 26.65 -37.42
N LYS A 840 -7.58 26.75 -37.34
CA LYS A 840 -6.71 26.85 -38.53
C LYS A 840 -6.86 25.64 -39.47
N LYS A 841 -6.98 24.43 -38.91
CA LYS A 841 -7.14 23.20 -39.69
C LYS A 841 -8.53 23.12 -40.34
N ASN A 842 -9.58 23.55 -39.63
CA ASN A 842 -10.94 23.67 -40.18
C ASN A 842 -10.99 24.64 -41.36
N LEU A 843 -10.34 25.81 -41.23
CA LEU A 843 -10.23 26.77 -42.33
C LEU A 843 -9.44 26.19 -43.52
N LYS A 844 -8.38 25.43 -43.25
CA LYS A 844 -7.64 24.71 -44.30
C LYS A 844 -8.52 23.68 -45.03
N ILE A 845 -9.36 22.92 -44.33
CA ILE A 845 -10.32 21.99 -44.95
C ILE A 845 -11.29 22.74 -45.85
N PHE A 846 -11.85 23.85 -45.38
CA PHE A 846 -12.77 24.66 -46.17
C PHE A 846 -12.14 25.06 -47.52
N LEU A 847 -10.91 25.59 -47.49
CA LEU A 847 -10.17 25.98 -48.69
C LEU A 847 -9.83 24.77 -49.59
N LEU A 848 -9.49 23.62 -49.01
CA LEU A 848 -9.20 22.41 -49.78
C LEU A 848 -10.45 21.85 -50.45
N ARG A 849 -11.61 21.89 -49.78
CA ARG A 849 -12.90 21.49 -50.38
C ARG A 849 -13.25 22.36 -51.56
N GLU A 850 -13.10 23.68 -51.43
CA GLU A 850 -13.30 24.61 -52.55
C GLU A 850 -12.36 24.29 -53.73
N LYS A 851 -11.11 23.93 -53.46
CA LYS A 851 -10.17 23.47 -54.51
C LYS A 851 -10.59 22.15 -55.15
N PHE A 852 -11.19 21.25 -54.39
CA PHE A 852 -11.64 19.93 -54.87
C PHE A 852 -12.89 20.01 -55.77
N GLU A 853 -13.72 21.04 -55.60
CA GLU A 853 -14.85 21.33 -56.50
C GLU A 853 -14.41 21.79 -57.90
N ARG A 854 -13.10 22.01 -58.13
CA ARG A 854 -12.60 22.34 -59.47
C ARG A 854 -12.57 21.10 -60.36
N HIS A 855 -13.08 21.26 -61.58
CA HIS A 855 -13.11 20.20 -62.58
C HIS A 855 -11.95 20.32 -63.56
N PHE A 856 -11.50 19.16 -64.06
CA PHE A 856 -10.44 19.04 -65.06
C PHE A 856 -10.96 18.26 -66.28
N ASP A 857 -10.51 18.68 -67.46
CA ASP A 857 -10.76 17.94 -68.70
C ASP A 857 -10.18 16.53 -68.57
N SER A 858 -11.01 15.53 -68.86
CA SER A 858 -10.67 14.13 -68.62
C SER A 858 -11.39 13.22 -69.61
N GLU A 859 -10.75 12.09 -69.94
CA GLU A 859 -11.21 11.20 -71.01
C GLU A 859 -11.08 9.73 -70.63
N ILE A 860 -12.12 8.94 -70.92
CA ILE A 860 -12.10 7.48 -70.78
C ILE A 860 -12.11 6.83 -72.16
N LYS A 861 -11.02 6.14 -72.50
CA LYS A 861 -10.86 5.37 -73.74
C LYS A 861 -10.91 3.88 -73.43
N VAL A 862 -11.99 3.23 -73.87
CA VAL A 862 -12.14 1.78 -73.84
C VAL A 862 -12.21 1.28 -75.28
N SER A 863 -11.25 0.44 -75.68
CA SER A 863 -11.18 -0.08 -77.06
C SER A 863 -11.89 -1.43 -77.26
N GLY A 864 -12.15 -2.15 -76.17
CA GLY A 864 -12.82 -3.45 -76.12
C GLY A 864 -14.18 -3.34 -75.45
N THR A 865 -14.44 -4.17 -74.44
CA THR A 865 -15.78 -4.33 -73.83
C THR A 865 -15.88 -3.64 -72.47
N VAL A 866 -16.96 -2.91 -72.26
CA VAL A 866 -17.42 -2.47 -70.93
C VAL A 866 -18.52 -3.42 -70.47
N TRP A 867 -18.28 -4.14 -69.37
CA TRP A 867 -19.19 -5.13 -68.82
C TRP A 867 -20.21 -4.53 -67.83
N PRO A 868 -21.30 -5.25 -67.49
CA PRO A 868 -22.19 -4.85 -66.40
C PRO A 868 -21.45 -4.70 -65.06
N GLY A 869 -21.95 -3.82 -64.19
CA GLY A 869 -21.32 -3.52 -62.88
C GLY A 869 -20.27 -2.40 -62.91
N VAL A 870 -19.99 -1.82 -64.08
CA VAL A 870 -19.12 -0.66 -64.23
C VAL A 870 -19.92 0.64 -64.03
N VAL A 871 -19.42 1.52 -63.16
CA VAL A 871 -20.00 2.82 -62.86
C VAL A 871 -18.96 3.90 -63.16
N PHE A 872 -19.32 4.85 -64.02
CA PHE A 872 -18.51 6.02 -64.34
C PHE A 872 -19.05 7.24 -63.58
N GLU A 873 -18.23 7.82 -62.72
CA GLU A 873 -18.56 9.02 -61.94
C GLU A 873 -17.75 10.21 -62.45
N SER A 874 -18.26 10.88 -63.47
CA SER A 874 -17.72 12.18 -63.84
C SER A 874 -18.24 13.22 -62.86
N HIS A 875 -17.33 14.00 -62.27
CA HIS A 875 -17.74 15.11 -61.41
C HIS A 875 -18.04 16.39 -62.22
N GLY A 876 -17.89 16.39 -63.54
CA GLY A 876 -18.35 17.50 -64.38
C GLY A 876 -19.87 17.61 -64.38
N ARG A 877 -20.41 18.83 -64.19
CA ARG A 877 -21.80 19.11 -64.58
C ARG A 877 -21.93 18.84 -66.09
N LEU A 878 -22.74 17.85 -66.45
CA LEU A 878 -23.19 17.62 -67.83
C LEU A 878 -23.82 18.88 -68.44
#